data_AF-A0A948W4V8-F1
#
_entry.id   AF-A0A948W4V8-F1
#
_cell.length_a   1.000
_cell.length_b   1.000
_cell.length_c   1.000
_cell.angle_alpha   90.00
_cell.angle_beta   90.00
_cell.angle_gamma   90.00
#
_symmetry.space_group_name_H-M   'P 1'
#
loop_
_entity.id
_entity.type
_entity.pdbx_description
1 polymer ?
#
loop_
_entity_poly.entity_id
_entity_poly.type
_entity_poly.pdbx_seq_one_letter_code
_entity_poly.pdbx_strand_id
1 'polypeptide(L)'
;MQNGRFIDSCSEDFVSQLAQDETGKRQYYRPVYSLHKWWARRPGALFRAIILLATDPSNTLFQSENGGSISTASPYFKEHNLDGVVILDPFMGGGTTLAEANRLGAKVIGCDLNPVSYWIVKETLKPIDLDRLDMYFHELESDAGKKIKALYHTRCANCGSQCDSLYGFWVRYVKCSHCGENAYLFKRTLLNEGLSRNKPPSPSNPATTFCPHCFALNDWHGSGHCTCRSCNHHFDPQIGTYNQGFYTCLHCGQSHIQLLQTLRLGQKLREKLITIEYYCDCCRDRIYKSPDAKDLANLDQIERSFEERKNSLIFPRQRILEGASSVRWRLHNYQCYYEVFNARQLVAFNYLLESIQAIPEEEYRSALITVFSNSLEYNNMMTPYNYPHRKLHHLFNYHALPLTTTPVENVVWGAGREGAGTFANCYQRYVLAKKYCQSPFDKFKDSFGVVQTVSTKGEKILARFVQSVDELKKTPRGAFLLCQDSSQLPSVPDQTADFVITDPPYFDNVHYSELSNFFYVWLNQLVDHPYFVTQNVPTQQEAIVNAGMDKGEEDYRNLLTAVFRESGRILKDGGKLIFTFHHTKWRAWWTVLTAIINSGFRVVDSFPVLSEYKVNPHIRNKQSLDMDLVLICEKRVVHQEPLSTSPTEILQRAMTPQIKNSHSNGNKLFLYFMGELLKTASSTTDNKRVDFDWFENALVHFDDFLATENISTNKIRYEISKPRQLRLLDGKSSKQSQ
;
A
#
# COMPACT_ATOMS: atom_id res chain seq x y z
N MET A 1 -24.19 -23.00 13.54
CA MET A 1 -24.56 -22.29 12.30
C MET A 1 -26.09 -22.26 12.15
N GLN A 2 -26.74 -21.13 12.42
CA GLN A 2 -28.11 -20.92 11.91
C GLN A 2 -28.03 -20.91 10.38
N ASN A 3 -28.80 -21.78 9.71
CA ASN A 3 -28.93 -21.87 8.24
C ASN A 3 -27.66 -22.20 7.42
N GLY A 4 -26.61 -22.76 8.03
CA GLY A 4 -25.43 -23.24 7.29
C GLY A 4 -24.52 -22.16 6.69
N ARG A 5 -24.67 -20.89 7.12
CA ARG A 5 -23.74 -19.79 6.79
C ARG A 5 -22.68 -19.60 7.86
N PHE A 6 -21.50 -19.15 7.44
CA PHE A 6 -20.34 -18.75 8.22
C PHE A 6 -20.57 -17.44 8.97
N ILE A 7 -21.35 -16.52 8.38
CA ILE A 7 -21.73 -15.25 8.98
C ILE A 7 -23.23 -15.00 8.80
N ASP A 8 -23.89 -14.54 9.86
CA ASP A 8 -25.25 -14.03 9.74
C ASP A 8 -25.24 -12.66 9.06
N SER A 9 -26.35 -12.32 8.42
CA SER A 9 -26.44 -11.10 7.63
C SER A 9 -26.26 -9.80 8.41
N CYS A 10 -26.70 -9.76 9.66
CA CYS A 10 -26.56 -8.56 10.48
C CYS A 10 -25.08 -8.33 10.79
N SER A 11 -24.38 -9.41 11.14
CA SER A 11 -22.93 -9.37 11.36
C SER A 11 -22.16 -8.98 10.09
N GLU A 12 -22.57 -9.42 8.90
CA GLU A 12 -21.93 -9.05 7.63
C GLU A 12 -21.92 -7.53 7.39
N ASP A 13 -23.06 -6.87 7.59
CA ASP A 13 -23.18 -5.42 7.41
C ASP A 13 -22.35 -4.65 8.45
N PHE A 14 -22.30 -5.13 9.70
CA PHE A 14 -21.46 -4.53 10.74
C PHE A 14 -19.96 -4.73 10.50
N VAL A 15 -19.52 -5.88 10.00
CA VAL A 15 -18.11 -6.07 9.58
C VAL A 15 -17.75 -5.08 8.47
N SER A 16 -18.64 -4.90 7.49
CA SER A 16 -18.45 -3.91 6.42
C SER A 16 -18.37 -2.48 6.96
N GLN A 17 -19.21 -2.11 7.93
CA GLN A 17 -19.16 -0.80 8.59
C GLN A 17 -17.81 -0.58 9.29
N LEU A 18 -17.37 -1.54 10.11
CA LEU A 18 -16.10 -1.46 10.84
C LEU A 18 -14.90 -1.33 9.88
N ALA A 19 -14.89 -2.16 8.82
CA ALA A 19 -13.83 -2.14 7.80
C ALA A 19 -13.76 -0.78 7.07
N GLN A 20 -14.91 -0.15 6.79
CA GLN A 20 -14.96 1.17 6.16
C GLN A 20 -14.51 2.29 7.09
N ASP A 21 -14.97 2.28 8.35
CA ASP A 21 -14.56 3.27 9.34
C ASP A 21 -13.04 3.23 9.58
N GLU A 22 -12.47 2.03 9.62
CA GLU A 22 -11.03 1.81 9.75
C GLU A 22 -10.27 2.34 8.53
N THR A 23 -10.69 1.96 7.31
CA THR A 23 -9.92 2.17 6.09
C THR A 23 -9.59 3.64 5.81
N GLY A 24 -10.49 4.56 6.13
CA GLY A 24 -10.24 5.99 5.92
C GLY A 24 -9.25 6.64 6.89
N LYS A 25 -9.01 6.01 8.04
CA LYS A 25 -8.24 6.58 9.16
C LYS A 25 -7.41 5.51 9.88
N ARG A 26 -6.82 4.58 9.13
CA ARG A 26 -6.12 3.39 9.67
C ARG A 26 -5.13 3.72 10.77
N GLN A 27 -4.30 4.74 10.60
CA GLN A 27 -3.33 5.17 11.62
C GLN A 27 -3.95 5.55 12.99
N TYR A 28 -5.25 5.85 13.05
CA TYR A 28 -5.98 6.19 14.28
C TYR A 28 -6.89 5.07 14.79
N TYR A 29 -7.34 4.17 13.89
CA TYR A 29 -8.21 3.03 14.19
C TYR A 29 -7.41 1.75 14.50
N ARG A 30 -6.32 1.53 13.76
CA ARG A 30 -5.32 0.46 13.93
C ARG A 30 -3.90 1.02 13.78
N PRO A 31 -3.38 1.74 14.78
CA PRO A 31 -2.04 2.33 14.72
C PRO A 31 -0.93 1.33 14.35
N VAL A 32 -1.06 0.06 14.75
CA VAL A 32 -0.10 -1.01 14.46
C VAL A 32 0.24 -1.15 12.98
N TYR A 33 -0.73 -0.98 12.08
CA TYR A 33 -0.51 -1.10 10.63
C TYR A 33 0.12 0.14 9.99
N SER A 34 0.41 1.16 10.78
CA SER A 34 1.13 2.36 10.36
C SER A 34 2.63 2.31 10.69
N LEU A 35 3.12 1.23 11.27
CA LEU A 35 4.52 1.05 11.65
C LEU A 35 5.46 1.12 10.43
N HIS A 36 5.05 0.49 9.32
CA HIS A 36 5.77 0.54 8.05
C HIS A 36 4.82 0.38 6.86
N LYS A 37 5.16 1.00 5.73
CA LYS A 37 4.42 0.82 4.47
C LYS A 37 4.42 -0.66 4.03
N TRP A 38 3.24 -1.17 3.75
CA TRP A 38 3.01 -2.36 2.90
C TRP A 38 1.77 -2.06 2.05
N TRP A 39 1.73 -2.55 0.81
CA TRP A 39 0.61 -2.28 -0.10
C TRP A 39 -0.59 -3.17 0.22
N ALA A 40 -1.78 -2.73 -0.18
CA ALA A 40 -3.04 -3.48 -0.11
C ALA A 40 -3.42 -4.15 1.23
N ARG A 41 -2.87 -3.72 2.37
CA ARG A 41 -3.28 -4.26 3.68
C ARG A 41 -4.80 -4.18 3.85
N ARG A 42 -5.44 -5.28 4.18
CA ARG A 42 -6.87 -5.31 4.52
C ARG A 42 -7.13 -4.84 5.95
N PRO A 43 -8.35 -4.38 6.25
CA PRO A 43 -8.68 -3.87 7.59
C PRO A 43 -8.52 -4.93 8.68
N GLY A 44 -7.90 -4.58 9.80
CA GLY A 44 -7.78 -5.47 10.95
C GLY A 44 -9.14 -5.87 11.51
N ALA A 45 -10.12 -4.96 11.44
CA ALA A 45 -11.48 -5.27 11.87
C ALA A 45 -12.11 -6.47 11.16
N LEU A 46 -11.83 -6.63 9.85
CA LEU A 46 -12.27 -7.77 9.05
C LEU A 46 -11.59 -9.06 9.51
N PHE A 47 -10.26 -9.05 9.62
CA PHE A 47 -9.50 -10.25 10.00
C PHE A 47 -9.81 -10.71 11.43
N ARG A 48 -10.01 -9.77 12.36
CA ARG A 48 -10.55 -10.08 13.70
C ARG A 48 -11.90 -10.78 13.62
N ALA A 49 -12.83 -10.29 12.78
CA ALA A 49 -14.14 -10.92 12.63
C ALA A 49 -14.03 -12.33 12.02
N ILE A 50 -13.20 -12.50 10.99
CA ILE A 50 -12.95 -13.81 10.37
C ILE A 50 -12.42 -14.82 11.39
N ILE A 51 -11.43 -14.42 12.20
CA ILE A 51 -10.84 -15.30 13.23
C ILE A 51 -11.90 -15.71 14.26
N LEU A 52 -12.67 -14.74 14.77
CA LEU A 52 -13.70 -15.02 15.78
C LEU A 52 -14.81 -15.93 15.24
N LEU A 53 -15.28 -15.71 14.01
CA LEU A 53 -16.27 -16.58 13.35
C LEU A 53 -15.73 -17.98 13.06
N ALA A 54 -14.45 -18.09 12.71
CA ALA A 54 -13.81 -19.37 12.48
C ALA A 54 -13.71 -20.20 13.76
N THR A 55 -13.37 -19.56 14.89
CA THR A 55 -13.21 -20.24 16.19
C THR A 55 -14.53 -20.47 16.93
N ASP A 56 -15.57 -19.68 16.65
CA ASP A 56 -16.88 -19.78 17.30
C ASP A 56 -18.03 -19.53 16.30
N PRO A 57 -18.29 -20.49 15.39
CA PRO A 57 -19.31 -20.37 14.34
C PRO A 57 -20.75 -20.53 14.86
N SER A 58 -20.93 -20.74 16.17
CA SER A 58 -22.25 -20.85 16.82
C SER A 58 -22.81 -19.50 17.25
N ASN A 59 -21.96 -18.51 17.48
CA ASN A 59 -22.34 -17.27 18.15
C ASN A 59 -22.56 -16.13 17.17
N THR A 60 -23.68 -15.41 17.35
CA THR A 60 -23.89 -14.11 16.70
C THR A 60 -22.80 -13.14 17.17
N LEU A 61 -21.95 -12.70 16.24
CA LEU A 61 -20.76 -11.93 16.56
C LEU A 61 -21.09 -10.50 17.03
N PHE A 62 -22.18 -9.93 16.50
CA PHE A 62 -22.61 -8.57 16.77
C PHE A 62 -24.04 -8.50 17.29
N GLN A 63 -24.26 -7.58 18.22
CA GLN A 63 -25.58 -7.22 18.72
C GLN A 63 -25.86 -5.78 18.32
N SER A 64 -27.13 -5.47 18.05
CA SER A 64 -27.58 -4.11 17.71
C SER A 64 -28.18 -3.44 18.95
N GLU A 65 -27.87 -2.16 19.15
CA GLU A 65 -28.54 -1.31 20.15
C GLU A 65 -29.72 -0.54 19.52
N ASN A 66 -30.51 0.13 20.36
CA ASN A 66 -31.60 1.00 19.92
C ASN A 66 -31.08 2.00 18.87
N GLY A 67 -31.69 1.98 17.68
CA GLY A 67 -31.27 2.82 16.55
C GLY A 67 -30.36 2.15 15.52
N GLY A 68 -30.13 0.83 15.62
CA GLY A 68 -29.44 0.07 14.56
C GLY A 68 -27.92 0.15 14.59
N SER A 69 -27.33 0.64 15.69
CA SER A 69 -25.88 0.76 15.86
C SER A 69 -25.28 -0.49 16.48
N ILE A 70 -23.98 -0.72 16.25
CA ILE A 70 -23.24 -1.82 16.86
C ILE A 70 -23.21 -1.62 18.38
N SER A 71 -23.64 -2.63 19.13
CA SER A 71 -23.53 -2.61 20.59
C SER A 71 -22.09 -2.75 21.03
N THR A 72 -21.66 -1.93 21.99
CA THR A 72 -20.35 -2.09 22.64
C THR A 72 -20.27 -3.38 23.47
N ALA A 73 -21.40 -3.99 23.81
CA ALA A 73 -21.49 -5.29 24.50
C ALA A 73 -21.40 -6.50 23.56
N SER A 74 -21.29 -6.27 22.24
CA SER A 74 -21.17 -7.33 21.22
C SER A 74 -20.02 -8.29 21.53
N PRO A 75 -20.19 -9.61 21.32
CA PRO A 75 -19.11 -10.60 21.48
C PRO A 75 -17.79 -10.22 20.79
N TYR A 76 -17.86 -9.55 19.64
CA TYR A 76 -16.69 -9.01 18.94
C TYR A 76 -15.74 -8.17 19.83
N PHE A 77 -16.28 -7.35 20.73
CA PHE A 77 -15.52 -6.45 21.60
C PHE A 77 -15.18 -7.05 22.97
N LYS A 78 -15.66 -8.27 23.26
CA LYS A 78 -15.28 -8.96 24.49
C LYS A 78 -13.82 -9.39 24.44
N GLU A 79 -13.27 -9.70 25.59
CA GLU A 79 -11.94 -10.30 25.69
C GLU A 79 -12.00 -11.76 25.23
N HIS A 80 -11.03 -12.14 24.41
CA HIS A 80 -10.89 -13.50 23.87
C HIS A 80 -9.53 -14.10 24.25
N ASN A 81 -9.50 -15.42 24.37
CA ASN A 81 -8.27 -16.16 24.59
C ASN A 81 -8.23 -17.41 23.69
N LEU A 82 -7.42 -17.32 22.64
CA LEU A 82 -7.24 -18.37 21.65
C LEU A 82 -5.91 -19.13 21.81
N ASP A 83 -5.34 -19.25 23.03
CA ASP A 83 -4.03 -19.90 23.23
C ASP A 83 -3.95 -21.35 22.70
N GLY A 84 -5.09 -22.05 22.65
CA GLY A 84 -5.20 -23.39 22.07
C GLY A 84 -5.23 -23.46 20.54
N VAL A 85 -5.29 -22.32 19.84
CA VAL A 85 -5.49 -22.22 18.39
C VAL A 85 -4.18 -21.83 17.70
N VAL A 86 -3.87 -22.53 16.60
CA VAL A 86 -2.76 -22.23 15.71
C VAL A 86 -3.30 -21.74 14.36
N ILE A 87 -2.90 -20.54 13.94
CA ILE A 87 -3.30 -19.94 12.66
C ILE A 87 -2.08 -19.80 11.75
N LEU A 88 -2.20 -20.28 10.51
CA LEU A 88 -1.20 -20.11 9.45
C LEU A 88 -1.63 -18.99 8.48
N ASP A 89 -0.70 -18.10 8.16
CA ASP A 89 -0.79 -17.19 7.01
C ASP A 89 0.40 -17.43 6.05
N PRO A 90 0.19 -18.08 4.90
CA PRO A 90 1.24 -18.38 3.92
C PRO A 90 1.53 -17.20 2.96
N PHE A 91 0.79 -16.09 3.08
CA PHE A 91 1.00 -14.84 2.35
C PHE A 91 0.97 -13.66 3.31
N MET A 92 1.73 -13.75 4.42
CA MET A 92 1.51 -12.86 5.57
C MET A 92 1.62 -11.37 5.26
N GLY A 93 2.39 -10.96 4.24
CA GLY A 93 2.44 -9.59 3.74
C GLY A 93 2.63 -8.54 4.85
N GLY A 94 1.62 -7.69 5.05
CA GLY A 94 1.67 -6.66 6.09
C GLY A 94 1.46 -7.18 7.52
N GLY A 95 1.07 -8.43 7.69
CA GLY A 95 0.87 -9.10 8.98
C GLY A 95 -0.51 -8.89 9.61
N THR A 96 -1.55 -8.50 8.85
CA THR A 96 -2.89 -8.24 9.41
C THR A 96 -3.44 -9.48 10.12
N THR A 97 -3.43 -10.65 9.48
CA THR A 97 -3.87 -11.91 10.10
C THR A 97 -3.11 -12.20 11.38
N LEU A 98 -1.78 -12.15 11.31
CA LEU A 98 -0.91 -12.55 12.41
C LEU A 98 -1.04 -11.60 13.61
N ALA A 99 -1.19 -10.29 13.36
CA ALA A 99 -1.39 -9.29 14.42
C ALA A 99 -2.75 -9.47 15.12
N GLU A 100 -3.85 -9.65 14.38
CA GLU A 100 -5.17 -9.86 15.00
C GLU A 100 -5.27 -11.23 15.69
N ALA A 101 -4.67 -12.28 15.10
CA ALA A 101 -4.60 -13.61 15.73
C ALA A 101 -3.80 -13.56 17.03
N ASN A 102 -2.61 -12.95 17.01
CA ASN A 102 -1.79 -12.80 18.20
C ASN A 102 -2.48 -11.93 19.26
N ARG A 103 -3.19 -10.86 18.85
CA ARG A 103 -4.04 -10.03 19.73
C ARG A 103 -5.05 -10.87 20.51
N LEU A 104 -5.72 -11.79 19.82
CA LEU A 104 -6.73 -12.71 20.39
C LEU A 104 -6.13 -13.86 21.22
N GLY A 105 -4.80 -13.99 21.28
CA GLY A 105 -4.11 -15.01 22.05
C GLY A 105 -3.65 -16.22 21.24
N ALA A 106 -3.97 -16.29 19.95
CA ALA A 106 -3.59 -17.42 19.11
C ALA A 106 -2.07 -17.51 18.91
N LYS A 107 -1.61 -18.74 18.70
CA LYS A 107 -0.27 -19.04 18.18
C LYS A 107 -0.31 -18.86 16.67
N VAL A 108 0.75 -18.29 16.10
CA VAL A 108 0.76 -17.91 14.69
C VAL A 108 1.95 -18.47 13.94
N ILE A 109 1.71 -18.93 12.72
CA ILE A 109 2.75 -19.29 11.75
C ILE A 109 2.60 -18.33 10.57
N GLY A 110 3.67 -17.61 10.25
CA GLY A 110 3.69 -16.65 9.15
C GLY A 110 4.76 -16.99 8.13
N CYS A 111 4.43 -16.98 6.85
CA CYS A 111 5.42 -17.11 5.79
C CYS A 111 5.20 -16.07 4.69
N ASP A 112 6.31 -15.54 4.18
CA ASP A 112 6.34 -14.72 2.98
C ASP A 112 7.67 -14.92 2.26
N LEU A 113 7.65 -14.83 0.94
CA LEU A 113 8.88 -14.83 0.14
C LEU A 113 9.67 -13.52 0.35
N ASN A 114 8.97 -12.43 0.64
CA ASN A 114 9.53 -11.08 0.65
C ASN A 114 10.17 -10.72 2.00
N PRO A 115 11.49 -10.44 2.04
CA PRO A 115 12.17 -10.11 3.30
C PRO A 115 11.69 -8.81 3.96
N VAL A 116 11.15 -7.86 3.18
CA VAL A 116 10.54 -6.65 3.72
C VAL A 116 9.22 -6.97 4.42
N SER A 117 8.39 -7.85 3.86
CA SER A 117 7.17 -8.37 4.52
C SER A 117 7.53 -9.01 5.86
N TYR A 118 8.48 -9.95 5.84
CA TYR A 118 8.98 -10.60 7.06
C TYR A 118 9.44 -9.60 8.11
N TRP A 119 10.29 -8.64 7.71
CA TRP A 119 10.81 -7.61 8.62
C TRP A 119 9.68 -6.82 9.28
N ILE A 120 8.70 -6.39 8.48
CA ILE A 120 7.53 -5.64 8.96
C ILE A 120 6.73 -6.46 9.96
N VAL A 121 6.47 -7.74 9.69
CA VAL A 121 5.70 -8.62 10.58
C VAL A 121 6.46 -8.86 11.88
N LYS A 122 7.75 -9.19 11.80
CA LYS A 122 8.62 -9.36 12.98
C LYS A 122 8.59 -8.09 13.83
N GLU A 123 8.81 -6.94 13.24
CA GLU A 123 8.79 -5.66 13.96
C GLU A 123 7.40 -5.25 14.42
N THR A 124 6.33 -5.73 13.81
CA THR A 124 4.95 -5.52 14.28
C THR A 124 4.69 -6.29 15.58
N LEU A 125 5.01 -7.58 15.57
CA LEU A 125 4.72 -8.52 16.66
C LEU A 125 5.69 -8.43 17.85
N LYS A 126 6.91 -7.94 17.62
CA LYS A 126 7.99 -7.85 18.63
C LYS A 126 7.57 -6.98 19.82
N PRO A 127 7.63 -7.46 21.08
CA PRO A 127 7.48 -6.60 22.25
C PRO A 127 8.65 -5.62 22.35
N ILE A 128 8.42 -4.42 22.89
CA ILE A 128 9.50 -3.45 23.10
C ILE A 128 9.20 -2.58 24.33
N ASP A 129 10.23 -2.27 25.11
CA ASP A 129 10.16 -1.27 26.17
C ASP A 129 10.19 0.13 25.53
N LEU A 130 9.15 0.91 25.77
CA LEU A 130 9.02 2.23 25.17
C LEU A 130 9.87 3.28 25.86
N ASP A 131 10.14 3.15 27.14
CA ASP A 131 10.97 4.12 27.88
C ASP A 131 12.43 3.97 27.45
N ARG A 132 12.88 2.73 27.25
CA ARG A 132 14.22 2.42 26.71
C ARG A 132 14.35 2.86 25.26
N LEU A 133 13.30 2.71 24.44
CA LEU A 133 13.28 3.21 23.06
C LEU A 133 13.33 4.75 23.00
N ASP A 134 12.56 5.44 23.86
CA ASP A 134 12.55 6.91 23.95
C ASP A 134 13.92 7.46 24.37
N MET A 135 14.63 6.78 25.28
CA MET A 135 16.00 7.12 25.65
C MET A 135 16.93 7.13 24.43
N TYR A 136 16.95 6.06 23.62
CA TYR A 136 17.76 6.00 22.40
C TYR A 136 17.34 7.05 21.36
N PHE A 137 16.04 7.31 21.21
CA PHE A 137 15.58 8.36 20.32
C PHE A 137 16.11 9.75 20.73
N HIS A 138 16.13 10.06 22.03
CA HIS A 138 16.69 11.31 22.53
C HIS A 138 18.21 11.41 22.35
N GLU A 139 18.94 10.30 22.48
CA GLU A 139 20.37 10.25 22.13
C GLU A 139 20.59 10.58 20.65
N LEU A 140 19.83 9.94 19.74
CA LEU A 140 19.84 10.23 18.31
C LEU A 140 19.51 11.69 18.03
N GLU A 141 18.52 12.27 18.72
CA GLU A 141 18.15 13.68 18.58
C GLU A 141 19.30 14.61 18.98
N SER A 142 20.00 14.25 20.05
CA SER A 142 21.07 15.06 20.62
C SER A 142 22.35 15.07 19.77
N ASP A 143 22.54 14.08 18.89
CA ASP A 143 23.67 13.98 17.95
C ASP A 143 23.24 14.07 16.47
N ALA A 144 22.78 12.96 15.87
CA ALA A 144 22.36 12.92 14.46
C ALA A 144 21.30 13.96 14.14
N GLY A 145 20.29 14.14 15.00
CA GLY A 145 19.24 15.13 14.82
C GLY A 145 19.77 16.55 14.68
N LYS A 146 20.73 16.96 15.51
CA LYS A 146 21.40 18.27 15.39
C LYS A 146 22.20 18.40 14.10
N LYS A 147 23.00 17.37 13.75
CA LYS A 147 23.78 17.34 12.51
C LYS A 147 22.88 17.45 11.28
N ILE A 148 21.76 16.73 11.27
CA ILE A 148 20.80 16.73 10.18
C ILE A 148 20.10 18.08 10.08
N LYS A 149 19.56 18.64 11.17
CA LYS A 149 18.91 19.97 11.17
C LYS A 149 19.82 21.06 10.60
N ALA A 150 21.12 21.02 10.91
CA ALA A 150 22.10 21.95 10.38
C ALA A 150 22.19 21.95 8.84
N LEU A 151 21.97 20.80 8.17
CA LEU A 151 21.95 20.70 6.70
C LEU A 151 20.77 21.46 6.07
N TYR A 152 19.73 21.74 6.86
CA TYR A 152 18.46 22.34 6.43
C TYR A 152 18.20 23.70 7.07
N HIS A 153 19.15 24.27 7.80
CA HIS A 153 18.99 25.61 8.36
C HIS A 153 18.85 26.64 7.24
N THR A 154 17.99 27.61 7.49
CA THR A 154 17.85 28.80 6.67
C THR A 154 17.65 30.03 7.57
N ARG A 155 17.51 31.20 6.96
CA ARG A 155 17.16 32.44 7.66
C ARG A 155 15.80 32.95 7.27
N CYS A 156 15.05 33.42 8.26
CA CYS A 156 13.77 34.05 8.03
C CYS A 156 13.93 35.31 7.16
N ALA A 157 13.17 35.37 6.07
CA ALA A 157 13.13 36.51 5.16
C ALA A 157 12.55 37.78 5.83
N ASN A 158 11.77 37.63 6.91
CA ASN A 158 11.10 38.73 7.58
C ASN A 158 11.92 39.29 8.76
N CYS A 159 12.50 38.42 9.60
CA CYS A 159 13.19 38.85 10.83
C CYS A 159 14.67 38.42 10.93
N GLY A 160 15.19 37.65 9.96
CA GLY A 160 16.59 37.25 9.91
C GLY A 160 17.03 36.17 10.90
N SER A 161 16.12 35.70 11.77
CA SER A 161 16.36 34.59 12.70
C SER A 161 16.72 33.29 11.95
N GLN A 162 17.47 32.41 12.61
CA GLN A 162 17.71 31.06 12.09
C GLN A 162 16.42 30.23 12.21
N CYS A 163 16.09 29.47 11.17
CA CYS A 163 14.90 28.62 11.12
C CYS A 163 15.23 27.25 10.54
N ASP A 164 14.48 26.24 10.99
CA ASP A 164 14.50 24.91 10.39
C ASP A 164 13.58 24.90 9.16
N SER A 165 14.10 24.41 8.03
CA SER A 165 13.27 24.20 6.84
C SER A 165 12.24 23.10 7.06
N LEU A 166 11.08 23.25 6.43
CA LEU A 166 10.05 22.21 6.31
C LEU A 166 10.22 21.45 4.99
N TYR A 167 10.30 22.20 3.88
CA TYR A 167 10.36 21.63 2.54
C TYR A 167 11.24 22.46 1.60
N GLY A 168 11.94 21.80 0.69
CA GLY A 168 12.61 22.41 -0.47
C GLY A 168 11.85 22.11 -1.75
N PHE A 169 11.46 23.12 -2.52
CA PHE A 169 10.77 22.95 -3.79
C PHE A 169 11.78 23.03 -4.94
N TRP A 170 11.82 21.98 -5.74
CA TRP A 170 12.75 21.83 -6.84
C TRP A 170 12.02 21.78 -8.18
N VAL A 171 12.70 22.22 -9.23
CA VAL A 171 12.24 22.07 -10.62
C VAL A 171 13.28 21.29 -11.40
N ARG A 172 12.83 20.23 -12.09
CA ARG A 172 13.68 19.45 -12.98
C ARG A 172 13.86 20.16 -14.32
N TYR A 173 15.01 19.98 -14.95
CA TYR A 173 15.30 20.55 -16.27
C TYR A 173 16.18 19.64 -17.11
N VAL A 174 16.11 19.85 -18.42
CA VAL A 174 16.98 19.25 -19.45
C VAL A 174 17.60 20.35 -20.31
N LYS A 175 18.58 20.02 -21.14
CA LYS A 175 19.09 20.90 -22.19
C LYS A 175 18.17 20.80 -23.41
N CYS A 176 17.68 21.91 -23.92
CA CYS A 176 16.81 21.93 -25.09
C CYS A 176 17.54 21.37 -26.30
N SER A 177 16.93 20.39 -26.99
CA SER A 177 17.50 19.76 -28.20
C SER A 177 17.65 20.73 -29.39
N HIS A 178 17.05 21.91 -29.33
CA HIS A 178 17.08 22.91 -30.42
C HIS A 178 18.07 24.05 -30.18
N CYS A 179 18.13 24.59 -28.96
CA CYS A 179 18.99 25.75 -28.65
C CYS A 179 20.05 25.49 -27.58
N GLY A 180 20.08 24.30 -26.96
CA GLY A 180 21.04 23.97 -25.91
C GLY A 180 20.79 24.65 -24.55
N GLU A 181 19.82 25.56 -24.44
CA GLU A 181 19.50 26.20 -23.16
C GLU A 181 18.71 25.33 -22.20
N ASN A 182 18.71 25.69 -20.91
CA ASN A 182 17.97 24.94 -19.89
C ASN A 182 16.45 25.06 -20.12
N ALA A 183 15.80 23.93 -20.32
CA ALA A 183 14.34 23.81 -20.37
C ALA A 183 13.83 23.25 -19.03
N TYR A 184 13.32 24.13 -18.18
CA TYR A 184 12.72 23.79 -16.89
C TYR A 184 11.35 23.15 -17.07
N LEU A 185 11.02 22.14 -16.28
CA LEU A 185 9.88 21.26 -16.46
C LEU A 185 8.89 21.39 -15.29
N PHE A 186 7.85 22.19 -15.44
CA PHE A 186 6.80 22.36 -14.44
C PHE A 186 5.44 22.42 -15.11
N LYS A 187 4.40 21.92 -14.41
CA LYS A 187 3.02 21.93 -14.91
C LYS A 187 2.29 23.25 -14.64
N ARG A 188 2.77 23.96 -13.61
CA ARG A 188 2.24 25.21 -13.06
C ARG A 188 3.31 25.82 -12.18
N THR A 189 3.15 27.09 -11.81
CA THR A 189 4.12 27.78 -10.95
C THR A 189 3.61 28.01 -9.51
N LEU A 190 2.42 27.49 -9.19
CA LEU A 190 1.85 27.52 -7.83
C LEU A 190 2.65 26.63 -6.87
N LEU A 191 2.92 27.15 -5.67
CA LEU A 191 3.56 26.44 -4.56
C LEU A 191 2.56 26.06 -3.46
N ASN A 192 1.40 26.72 -3.43
CA ASN A 192 0.22 26.39 -2.64
C ASN A 192 -1.04 26.85 -3.39
N GLU A 193 -2.22 26.55 -2.84
CA GLU A 193 -3.52 27.03 -3.35
C GLU A 193 -4.18 28.00 -2.37
N GLY A 194 -3.36 28.88 -1.77
CA GLY A 194 -3.78 29.78 -0.69
C GLY A 194 -3.24 29.35 0.67
N LEU A 195 -3.20 30.30 1.61
CA LEU A 195 -2.77 30.05 2.99
C LEU A 195 -3.75 29.15 3.76
N SER A 196 -5.04 29.24 3.43
CA SER A 196 -6.14 28.44 3.97
C SER A 196 -6.79 27.59 2.90
N ARG A 197 -6.79 26.27 3.11
CA ARG A 197 -7.41 25.27 2.22
C ARG A 197 -8.93 25.39 2.08
N ASN A 198 -9.59 26.09 3.00
CA ASN A 198 -11.05 26.19 3.04
C ASN A 198 -11.56 27.43 2.29
N LYS A 199 -10.66 28.22 1.71
CA LYS A 199 -10.99 29.44 0.97
C LYS A 199 -10.29 29.38 -0.39
N PRO A 200 -10.91 29.85 -1.48
CA PRO A 200 -10.20 30.00 -2.74
C PRO A 200 -9.09 31.06 -2.60
N PRO A 201 -8.10 31.08 -3.50
CA PRO A 201 -7.15 32.16 -3.57
C PRO A 201 -7.85 33.52 -3.72
N SER A 202 -7.41 34.50 -2.94
CA SER A 202 -7.97 35.88 -2.91
C SER A 202 -6.95 36.84 -2.28
N PRO A 203 -7.17 38.17 -2.27
CA PRO A 203 -6.29 39.08 -1.53
C PRO A 203 -6.18 38.75 -0.03
N SER A 204 -7.23 38.16 0.56
CA SER A 204 -7.24 37.71 1.97
C SER A 204 -6.70 36.29 2.17
N ASN A 205 -6.42 35.58 1.08
CA ASN A 205 -5.92 34.21 1.07
C ASN A 205 -4.99 34.01 -0.15
N PRO A 206 -3.86 34.75 -0.24
CA PRO A 206 -3.03 34.73 -1.43
C PRO A 206 -2.37 33.36 -1.63
N ALA A 207 -2.26 32.95 -2.88
CA ALA A 207 -1.43 31.80 -3.25
C ALA A 207 -0.01 32.27 -3.58
N THR A 208 0.98 31.44 -3.24
CA THR A 208 2.38 31.72 -3.55
C THR A 208 2.77 31.08 -4.88
N THR A 209 3.43 31.84 -5.76
CA THR A 209 3.89 31.38 -7.08
C THR A 209 5.33 31.81 -7.36
N PHE A 210 6.08 31.03 -8.15
CA PHE A 210 7.40 31.42 -8.65
C PHE A 210 7.32 31.96 -10.09
N CYS A 211 8.16 32.94 -10.42
CA CYS A 211 8.28 33.43 -11.79
C CYS A 211 8.98 32.39 -12.69
N PRO A 212 8.44 32.04 -13.87
CA PRO A 212 9.07 31.06 -14.76
C PRO A 212 10.39 31.54 -15.40
N HIS A 213 10.66 32.86 -15.37
CA HIS A 213 11.87 33.47 -15.92
C HIS A 213 13.00 33.60 -14.89
N CYS A 214 12.72 34.18 -13.71
CA CYS A 214 13.74 34.46 -12.69
C CYS A 214 13.58 33.67 -11.38
N PHE A 215 12.54 32.85 -11.24
CA PHE A 215 12.21 32.07 -10.04
C PHE A 215 11.91 32.87 -8.76
N ALA A 216 11.83 34.21 -8.84
CA ALA A 216 11.39 35.03 -7.73
C ALA A 216 9.94 34.72 -7.34
N LEU A 217 9.65 34.77 -6.04
CA LEU A 217 8.31 34.50 -5.51
C LEU A 217 7.39 35.71 -5.63
N ASN A 218 6.11 35.45 -5.86
CA ASN A 218 5.06 36.44 -5.98
C ASN A 218 3.77 35.91 -5.36
N ASP A 219 2.90 36.83 -4.95
CA ASP A 219 1.55 36.51 -4.52
C ASP A 219 0.60 36.53 -5.72
N TRP A 220 -0.35 35.60 -5.74
CA TRP A 220 -1.40 35.53 -6.74
C TRP A 220 -2.77 35.35 -6.07
N HIS A 221 -3.76 36.10 -6.53
CA HIS A 221 -5.05 36.24 -5.87
C HIS A 221 -6.19 35.44 -6.53
N GLY A 222 -5.87 34.45 -7.38
CA GLY A 222 -6.84 33.49 -7.89
C GLY A 222 -7.39 33.75 -9.29
N SER A 223 -7.09 34.88 -9.92
CA SER A 223 -7.52 35.17 -11.29
C SER A 223 -6.47 35.95 -12.07
N GLY A 224 -6.46 35.74 -13.39
CA GLY A 224 -5.61 36.46 -14.33
C GLY A 224 -4.11 36.15 -14.22
N HIS A 225 -3.31 36.97 -14.89
CA HIS A 225 -1.86 36.87 -14.90
C HIS A 225 -1.23 37.39 -13.61
N CYS A 226 -0.08 36.81 -13.24
CA CYS A 226 0.83 37.34 -12.24
C CYS A 226 1.92 38.17 -12.94
N THR A 227 2.23 39.34 -12.39
CA THR A 227 3.38 40.16 -12.80
C THR A 227 4.50 39.95 -11.80
N CYS A 228 5.65 39.48 -12.26
CA CYS A 228 6.79 39.26 -11.40
C CYS A 228 7.34 40.58 -10.84
N ARG A 229 7.42 40.70 -9.51
CA ARG A 229 7.93 41.90 -8.82
C ARG A 229 9.43 42.14 -9.04
N SER A 230 10.18 41.12 -9.47
CA SER A 230 11.64 41.19 -9.64
C SER A 230 12.08 41.46 -11.08
N CYS A 231 11.37 40.92 -12.08
CA CYS A 231 11.77 41.05 -13.50
C CYS A 231 10.65 41.56 -14.42
N ASN A 232 9.49 41.93 -13.87
CA ASN A 232 8.32 42.40 -14.61
C ASN A 232 7.73 41.40 -15.64
N HIS A 233 8.20 40.15 -15.66
CA HIS A 233 7.64 39.12 -16.52
C HIS A 233 6.18 38.82 -16.16
N HIS A 234 5.31 38.81 -17.15
CA HIS A 234 3.89 38.47 -17.02
C HIS A 234 3.66 37.00 -17.36
N PHE A 235 3.00 36.25 -16.49
CA PHE A 235 2.74 34.82 -16.70
C PHE A 235 1.42 34.38 -16.06
N ASP A 236 0.81 33.31 -16.57
CA ASP A 236 -0.33 32.65 -15.91
C ASP A 236 0.18 31.57 -14.95
N PRO A 237 -0.06 31.66 -13.63
CA PRO A 237 0.41 30.66 -12.67
C PRO A 237 -0.09 29.23 -12.88
N GLN A 238 -1.18 29.06 -13.63
CA GLN A 238 -1.78 27.75 -13.92
C GLN A 238 -1.14 27.07 -15.13
N ILE A 239 -0.39 27.81 -15.96
CA ILE A 239 0.24 27.30 -17.17
C ILE A 239 1.71 27.02 -16.90
N GLY A 240 2.14 25.82 -17.29
CA GLY A 240 3.52 25.39 -17.17
C GLY A 240 4.18 25.08 -18.51
N THR A 241 5.45 24.73 -18.44
CA THR A 241 6.28 24.33 -19.59
C THR A 241 6.22 22.84 -19.90
N TYR A 242 5.68 22.01 -19.01
CA TYR A 242 5.65 20.56 -19.16
C TYR A 242 4.25 19.99 -18.95
N ASN A 243 3.79 19.17 -19.89
CA ASN A 243 2.56 18.41 -19.75
C ASN A 243 2.61 17.10 -20.55
N GLN A 244 2.07 16.01 -19.99
CA GLN A 244 1.91 14.71 -20.65
C GLN A 244 3.16 14.19 -21.41
N GLY A 245 4.38 14.42 -20.90
CA GLY A 245 5.62 13.94 -21.52
C GLY A 245 6.23 14.88 -22.57
N PHE A 246 5.59 16.03 -22.82
CA PHE A 246 6.06 17.07 -23.73
C PHE A 246 6.44 18.33 -22.95
N TYR A 247 7.41 19.07 -23.47
CA TYR A 247 7.79 20.37 -22.92
C TYR A 247 7.97 21.47 -23.97
N THR A 248 7.94 22.71 -23.48
CA THR A 248 8.22 23.94 -24.22
C THR A 248 9.47 24.61 -23.68
N CYS A 249 10.38 24.99 -24.56
CA CYS A 249 11.57 25.76 -24.22
C CYS A 249 11.22 27.25 -24.18
N LEU A 250 11.35 27.88 -23.00
CA LEU A 250 11.07 29.31 -22.85
C LEU A 250 12.13 30.22 -23.50
N HIS A 251 13.31 29.68 -23.85
CA HIS A 251 14.37 30.45 -24.50
C HIS A 251 14.14 30.62 -26.02
N CYS A 252 13.90 29.52 -26.73
CA CYS A 252 13.71 29.54 -28.19
C CYS A 252 12.24 29.47 -28.64
N GLY A 253 11.29 29.32 -27.71
CA GLY A 253 9.86 29.21 -28.01
C GLY A 253 9.43 27.86 -28.59
N GLN A 254 10.36 26.96 -28.90
CA GLN A 254 10.02 25.64 -29.44
C GLN A 254 9.18 24.85 -28.42
N SER A 255 8.05 24.33 -28.89
CA SER A 255 7.08 23.59 -28.09
C SER A 255 6.92 22.15 -28.58
N HIS A 256 6.16 21.36 -27.83
CA HIS A 256 5.85 19.96 -28.15
C HIS A 256 7.09 19.06 -28.28
N ILE A 257 8.16 19.37 -27.55
CA ILE A 257 9.39 18.57 -27.53
C ILE A 257 9.17 17.36 -26.63
N GLN A 258 9.41 16.15 -27.14
CA GLN A 258 9.27 14.93 -26.35
C GLN A 258 10.41 14.79 -25.32
N LEU A 259 10.05 14.70 -24.05
CA LEU A 259 11.04 14.53 -22.97
C LEU A 259 11.81 13.21 -23.12
N LEU A 260 11.12 12.10 -23.35
CA LEU A 260 11.78 10.80 -23.47
C LEU A 260 12.75 10.73 -24.65
N GLN A 261 12.45 11.39 -25.77
CA GLN A 261 13.38 11.48 -26.90
C GLN A 261 14.63 12.28 -26.50
N THR A 262 14.45 13.38 -25.78
CA THR A 262 15.55 14.20 -25.26
C THR A 262 16.46 13.39 -24.33
N LEU A 263 15.87 12.57 -23.45
CA LEU A 263 16.61 11.69 -22.54
C LEU A 263 17.32 10.52 -23.26
N ARG A 264 16.73 9.99 -24.34
CA ARG A 264 17.38 8.96 -25.19
C ARG A 264 18.65 9.46 -25.88
N LEU A 265 18.80 10.77 -26.06
CA LEU A 265 20.03 11.40 -26.56
C LEU A 265 21.14 11.52 -25.50
N GLY A 266 21.04 10.79 -24.38
CA GLY A 266 22.05 10.73 -23.32
C GLY A 266 21.91 11.82 -22.25
N GLN A 267 20.83 12.62 -22.27
CA GLN A 267 20.59 13.61 -21.24
C GLN A 267 20.06 13.00 -19.94
N LYS A 268 20.30 13.69 -18.82
CA LYS A 268 19.73 13.38 -17.51
C LYS A 268 18.86 14.54 -17.02
N LEU A 269 17.84 14.22 -16.23
CA LEU A 269 17.09 15.22 -15.48
C LEU A 269 18.02 15.84 -14.44
N ARG A 270 18.18 17.16 -14.50
CA ARG A 270 18.89 17.95 -13.49
C ARG A 270 17.88 18.69 -12.63
N GLU A 271 18.28 19.14 -11.44
CA GLU A 271 17.38 19.74 -10.46
C GLU A 271 17.87 21.12 -10.06
N LYS A 272 16.94 22.05 -9.82
CA LYS A 272 17.22 23.38 -9.29
C LYS A 272 16.31 23.68 -8.12
N LEU A 273 16.87 24.01 -6.96
CA LEU A 273 16.09 24.51 -5.82
C LEU A 273 15.57 25.91 -6.15
N ILE A 274 14.26 26.10 -6.05
CA ILE A 274 13.61 27.38 -6.36
C ILE A 274 12.94 28.01 -5.14
N THR A 275 12.63 27.23 -4.10
CA THR A 275 11.93 27.74 -2.92
C THR A 275 12.24 26.91 -1.69
N ILE A 276 12.32 27.57 -0.52
CA ILE A 276 12.36 26.94 0.79
C ILE A 276 11.10 27.36 1.56
N GLU A 277 10.32 26.38 2.04
CA GLU A 277 9.27 26.59 3.05
C GLU A 277 9.85 26.25 4.42
N TYR A 278 9.64 27.13 5.41
CA TYR A 278 10.14 26.97 6.78
C TYR A 278 9.14 27.55 7.78
N TYR A 279 9.23 27.11 9.04
CA TYR A 279 8.50 27.73 10.14
C TYR A 279 9.44 28.67 10.90
N CYS A 280 8.99 29.88 11.19
CA CYS A 280 9.74 30.84 11.98
C CYS A 280 9.09 31.04 13.34
N ASP A 281 9.75 30.63 14.42
CA ASP A 281 9.23 30.79 15.78
C ASP A 281 9.04 32.26 16.19
N CYS A 282 9.91 33.16 15.70
CA CYS A 282 9.81 34.59 15.96
C CYS A 282 8.60 35.23 15.28
N CYS A 283 8.31 34.83 14.04
CA CYS A 283 7.15 35.33 13.28
C CYS A 283 5.88 34.54 13.57
N ARG A 284 6.00 33.35 14.18
CA ARG A 284 4.93 32.35 14.38
C ARG A 284 4.18 32.00 13.10
N ASP A 285 4.90 31.93 11.98
CA ASP A 285 4.32 31.74 10.66
C ASP A 285 5.14 30.77 9.78
N ARG A 286 4.45 30.10 8.85
CA ARG A 286 5.06 29.26 7.81
C ARG A 286 5.29 30.09 6.54
N ILE A 287 6.55 30.36 6.25
CA ILE A 287 6.96 31.33 5.23
C ILE A 287 7.66 30.60 4.07
N TYR A 288 7.47 31.13 2.85
CA TYR A 288 8.21 30.73 1.65
C TYR A 288 9.26 31.78 1.32
N LYS A 289 10.46 31.37 0.91
CA LYS A 289 11.46 32.27 0.35
C LYS A 289 12.19 31.66 -0.84
N SER A 290 12.67 32.50 -1.75
CA SER A 290 13.70 32.08 -2.70
C SER A 290 15.00 31.76 -1.94
N PRO A 291 15.76 30.70 -2.33
CA PRO A 291 17.06 30.42 -1.74
C PRO A 291 18.00 31.61 -1.91
N ASP A 292 18.66 32.02 -0.83
CA ASP A 292 19.68 33.06 -0.86
C ASP A 292 21.09 32.49 -1.09
N ALA A 293 22.09 33.36 -1.20
CA ALA A 293 23.47 32.94 -1.47
C ALA A 293 24.04 32.00 -0.39
N LYS A 294 23.59 32.12 0.87
CA LYS A 294 24.04 31.23 1.96
C LYS A 294 23.37 29.87 1.85
N ASP A 295 22.07 29.82 1.52
CA ASP A 295 21.37 28.56 1.29
C ASP A 295 22.03 27.76 0.14
N LEU A 296 22.35 28.45 -0.97
CA LEU A 296 23.00 27.84 -2.14
C LEU A 296 24.43 27.40 -1.83
N ALA A 297 25.23 28.23 -1.15
CA ALA A 297 26.60 27.86 -0.77
C ALA A 297 26.62 26.65 0.19
N ASN A 298 25.63 26.54 1.09
CA ASN A 298 25.49 25.38 1.97
C ASN A 298 25.18 24.10 1.16
N LEU A 299 24.28 24.17 0.17
CA LEU A 299 24.00 23.04 -0.71
C LEU A 299 25.25 22.61 -1.50
N ASP A 300 25.97 23.56 -2.08
CA ASP A 300 27.21 23.28 -2.82
C ASP A 300 28.26 22.60 -1.90
N GLN A 301 28.38 23.05 -0.65
CA GLN A 301 29.28 22.44 0.34
C GLN A 301 28.85 20.99 0.66
N ILE A 302 27.55 20.74 0.82
CA ILE A 302 27.01 19.41 1.09
C ILE A 302 27.25 18.47 -0.09
N GLU A 303 27.05 18.94 -1.33
CA GLU A 303 27.33 18.15 -2.53
C GLU A 303 28.81 17.77 -2.65
N ARG A 304 29.72 18.70 -2.38
CA ARG A 304 31.18 18.41 -2.35
C ARG A 304 31.52 17.38 -1.28
N SER A 305 31.00 17.58 -0.06
CA SER A 305 31.23 16.65 1.06
C SER A 305 30.69 15.24 0.76
N PHE A 306 29.53 15.15 0.11
CA PHE A 306 28.97 13.88 -0.35
C PHE A 306 29.91 13.20 -1.35
N GLU A 307 30.37 13.89 -2.39
CA GLU A 307 31.25 13.30 -3.40
C GLU A 307 32.60 12.87 -2.81
N GLU A 308 33.19 13.65 -1.90
CA GLU A 308 34.43 13.30 -1.19
C GLU A 308 34.30 12.03 -0.34
N ARG A 309 33.17 11.89 0.36
CA ARG A 309 32.92 10.74 1.27
C ARG A 309 32.17 9.60 0.60
N LYS A 310 31.78 9.74 -0.66
CA LYS A 310 30.80 8.87 -1.33
C LYS A 310 31.10 7.40 -1.20
N ASN A 311 32.38 7.02 -1.24
CA ASN A 311 32.81 5.61 -1.17
C ASN A 311 32.69 5.00 0.23
N SER A 312 32.68 5.82 1.29
CA SER A 312 32.51 5.35 2.67
C SER A 312 31.07 5.42 3.17
N LEU A 313 30.17 6.14 2.47
CA LEU A 313 28.77 6.29 2.86
C LEU A 313 27.94 5.07 2.45
N ILE A 314 26.97 4.72 3.31
CA ILE A 314 25.97 3.68 3.09
C ILE A 314 24.81 4.29 2.30
N PHE A 315 24.54 3.76 1.10
CA PHE A 315 23.36 4.08 0.30
C PHE A 315 23.19 3.05 -0.84
N PRO A 316 21.97 2.88 -1.40
CA PRO A 316 21.66 1.75 -2.26
C PRO A 316 22.19 1.90 -3.70
N ARG A 317 23.33 1.28 -3.96
CA ARG A 317 23.98 1.20 -5.28
C ARG A 317 23.36 0.15 -6.21
N GLN A 318 22.41 -0.62 -5.70
CA GLN A 318 21.75 -1.68 -6.45
C GLN A 318 20.99 -1.10 -7.64
N ARG A 319 21.00 -1.86 -8.75
CA ARG A 319 20.34 -1.49 -10.00
C ARG A 319 18.82 -1.60 -9.86
N ILE A 320 18.11 -0.64 -10.44
CA ILE A 320 16.65 -0.71 -10.62
C ILE A 320 16.37 -1.77 -11.69
N LEU A 321 15.72 -2.86 -11.30
CA LEU A 321 15.41 -3.99 -12.16
C LEU A 321 14.29 -3.68 -13.16
N GLU A 322 14.17 -4.52 -14.20
CA GLU A 322 13.04 -4.45 -15.13
C GLU A 322 11.74 -4.86 -14.43
N GLY A 323 10.64 -4.25 -14.84
CA GLY A 323 9.36 -4.43 -14.18
C GLY A 323 8.34 -3.38 -14.61
N ALA A 324 7.06 -3.69 -14.44
CA ALA A 324 5.97 -2.83 -14.88
C ALA A 324 5.86 -1.54 -14.04
N SER A 325 6.25 -1.57 -12.76
CA SER A 325 6.29 -0.39 -11.90
C SER A 325 7.59 0.41 -12.09
N SER A 326 8.72 -0.24 -12.34
CA SER A 326 10.03 0.42 -12.48
C SER A 326 10.31 1.03 -13.87
N VAL A 327 9.57 0.60 -14.91
CA VAL A 327 9.78 1.03 -16.31
C VAL A 327 9.85 2.55 -16.47
N ARG A 328 9.03 3.30 -15.73
CA ARG A 328 8.99 4.76 -15.81
C ARG A 328 10.32 5.37 -15.36
N TRP A 329 10.90 4.90 -14.26
CA TRP A 329 12.18 5.40 -13.76
C TRP A 329 13.30 5.08 -14.74
N ARG A 330 13.33 3.85 -15.27
CA ARG A 330 14.34 3.42 -16.26
C ARG A 330 14.28 4.24 -17.56
N LEU A 331 13.08 4.50 -18.08
CA LEU A 331 12.88 5.35 -19.27
C LEU A 331 13.33 6.80 -19.05
N HIS A 332 13.42 7.25 -17.80
CA HIS A 332 13.93 8.57 -17.43
C HIS A 332 15.40 8.53 -16.97
N ASN A 333 16.14 7.48 -17.33
CA ASN A 333 17.58 7.30 -17.06
C ASN A 333 17.96 7.16 -15.57
N TYR A 334 17.04 6.75 -14.71
CA TYR A 334 17.39 6.25 -13.37
C TYR A 334 17.78 4.77 -13.46
N GLN A 335 19.01 4.47 -13.08
CA GLN A 335 19.63 3.15 -13.18
C GLN A 335 19.81 2.49 -11.82
N CYS A 336 20.07 3.26 -10.77
CA CYS A 336 20.30 2.77 -9.41
C CYS A 336 19.37 3.44 -8.39
N TYR A 337 19.04 2.74 -7.31
CA TYR A 337 18.09 3.25 -6.31
C TYR A 337 18.56 4.54 -5.61
N TYR A 338 19.86 4.74 -5.39
CA TYR A 338 20.35 5.97 -4.75
C TYR A 338 20.08 7.24 -5.57
N GLU A 339 19.88 7.13 -6.88
CA GLU A 339 19.70 8.28 -7.78
C GLU A 339 18.35 9.00 -7.56
N VAL A 340 17.43 8.40 -6.81
CA VAL A 340 16.15 9.05 -6.45
C VAL A 340 16.25 9.93 -5.20
N PHE A 341 17.43 10.02 -4.59
CA PHE A 341 17.73 10.86 -3.43
C PHE A 341 18.77 11.92 -3.83
N ASN A 342 18.68 13.11 -3.25
CA ASN A 342 19.72 14.12 -3.44
C ASN A 342 20.89 13.91 -2.44
N ALA A 343 22.01 14.58 -2.69
CA ALA A 343 23.20 14.47 -1.83
C ALA A 343 22.92 14.84 -0.37
N ARG A 344 22.10 15.88 -0.13
CA ARG A 344 21.72 16.34 1.21
C ARG A 344 20.98 15.26 2.00
N GLN A 345 20.02 14.57 1.37
CA GLN A 345 19.30 13.44 1.97
C GLN A 345 20.25 12.28 2.28
N LEU A 346 21.13 11.92 1.35
CA LEU A 346 22.09 10.81 1.55
C LEU A 346 23.07 11.08 2.69
N VAL A 347 23.58 12.31 2.83
CA VAL A 347 24.42 12.71 3.97
C VAL A 347 23.61 12.68 5.27
N ALA A 348 22.39 13.22 5.27
CA ALA A 348 21.51 13.20 6.44
C ALA A 348 21.20 11.78 6.92
N PHE A 349 20.91 10.86 5.99
CA PHE A 349 20.70 9.45 6.30
C PHE A 349 21.94 8.81 6.93
N ASN A 350 23.14 9.13 6.44
CA ASN A 350 24.35 8.55 7.01
C ASN A 350 24.62 9.01 8.44
N TYR A 351 24.39 10.28 8.78
CA TYR A 351 24.46 10.71 10.19
C TYR A 351 23.48 9.94 11.09
N LEU A 352 22.27 9.71 10.59
CA LEU A 352 21.25 8.95 11.30
C LEU A 352 21.65 7.47 11.45
N LEU A 353 22.10 6.84 10.37
CA LEU A 353 22.48 5.43 10.33
C LEU A 353 23.69 5.14 11.20
N GLU A 354 24.72 6.00 11.17
CA GLU A 354 25.89 5.91 12.05
C GLU A 354 25.45 5.87 13.53
N SER A 355 24.52 6.76 13.92
CA SER A 355 23.99 6.79 15.30
C SER A 355 23.12 5.57 15.63
N ILE A 356 22.26 5.12 14.70
CA ILE A 356 21.44 3.91 14.90
C ILE A 356 22.33 2.67 15.05
N GLN A 357 23.39 2.54 14.24
CA GLN A 357 24.31 1.40 14.29
C GLN A 357 25.14 1.37 15.57
N ALA A 358 25.40 2.52 16.18
CA ALA A 358 26.09 2.61 17.47
C ALA A 358 25.26 2.10 18.66
N ILE A 359 23.93 1.91 18.50
CA ILE A 359 23.08 1.35 19.54
C ILE A 359 23.48 -0.11 19.79
N PRO A 360 23.86 -0.49 21.03
CA PRO A 360 24.33 -1.84 21.32
C PRO A 360 23.21 -2.88 21.24
N GLU A 361 22.01 -2.53 21.69
CA GLU A 361 20.87 -3.42 21.81
C GLU A 361 20.15 -3.60 20.45
N GLU A 362 20.22 -4.81 19.89
CA GLU A 362 19.71 -5.13 18.55
C GLU A 362 18.22 -4.82 18.36
N GLU A 363 17.40 -5.04 19.39
CA GLU A 363 15.96 -4.83 19.28
C GLU A 363 15.58 -3.35 19.07
N TYR A 364 16.28 -2.42 19.71
CA TYR A 364 16.08 -0.98 19.55
C TYR A 364 16.72 -0.47 18.25
N ARG A 365 17.90 -1.00 17.90
CA ARG A 365 18.53 -0.76 16.60
C ARG A 365 17.59 -1.15 15.45
N SER A 366 16.99 -2.34 15.51
CA SER A 366 16.00 -2.83 14.53
C SER A 366 14.74 -1.98 14.49
N ALA A 367 14.24 -1.54 15.66
CA ALA A 367 13.09 -0.65 15.73
C ALA A 367 13.37 0.69 15.01
N LEU A 368 14.53 1.30 15.25
CA LEU A 368 14.92 2.58 14.64
C LEU A 368 15.30 2.43 13.15
N ILE A 369 15.87 1.30 12.72
CA ILE A 369 16.02 0.95 11.29
C ILE A 369 14.65 0.88 10.62
N THR A 370 13.63 0.35 11.31
CA THR A 370 12.28 0.28 10.77
C THR A 370 11.65 1.66 10.64
N VAL A 371 11.86 2.55 11.61
CA VAL A 371 11.46 3.96 11.54
C VAL A 371 12.15 4.67 10.37
N PHE A 372 13.46 4.45 10.21
CA PHE A 372 14.24 4.97 9.09
C PHE A 372 13.67 4.50 7.75
N SER A 373 13.51 3.17 7.58
CA SER A 373 12.97 2.56 6.36
C SER A 373 11.59 3.13 6.02
N ASN A 374 10.70 3.24 7.01
CA ASN A 374 9.36 3.83 6.79
C ASN A 374 9.44 5.31 6.36
N SER A 375 10.39 6.09 6.90
CA SER A 375 10.55 7.51 6.53
C SER A 375 10.99 7.71 5.07
N LEU A 376 11.63 6.72 4.43
CA LEU A 376 12.11 6.83 3.06
C LEU A 376 10.98 7.11 2.05
N GLU A 377 9.74 6.68 2.33
CA GLU A 377 8.62 6.93 1.41
C GLU A 377 8.29 8.43 1.26
N TYR A 378 8.72 9.26 2.21
CA TYR A 378 8.60 10.73 2.19
C TYR A 378 9.94 11.45 1.94
N ASN A 379 11.06 10.80 2.23
CA ASN A 379 12.39 11.42 2.12
C ASN A 379 13.08 10.96 0.83
N ASN A 380 12.53 11.34 -0.32
CA ASN A 380 13.11 11.09 -1.64
C ASN A 380 12.66 12.17 -2.63
N MET A 381 13.29 12.25 -3.79
CA MET A 381 13.01 13.23 -4.86
C MET A 381 11.93 12.77 -5.85
N MET A 382 11.06 11.84 -5.44
CA MET A 382 9.94 11.34 -6.25
C MET A 382 8.57 11.61 -5.60
N THR A 383 8.55 12.27 -4.45
CA THR A 383 7.35 12.56 -3.67
C THR A 383 6.47 13.64 -4.31
N PRO A 384 5.15 13.42 -4.39
CA PRO A 384 4.20 14.47 -4.75
C PRO A 384 3.90 15.40 -3.56
N TYR A 385 3.43 16.61 -3.86
CA TYR A 385 3.02 17.60 -2.85
C TYR A 385 1.52 17.89 -2.92
N ASN A 386 0.88 18.01 -1.75
CA ASN A 386 -0.52 18.39 -1.60
C ASN A 386 -0.63 19.91 -1.44
N TYR A 387 -0.87 20.62 -2.54
CA TYR A 387 -0.92 22.08 -2.57
C TYR A 387 -2.00 22.69 -1.65
N PRO A 388 -3.26 22.19 -1.64
CA PRO A 388 -4.26 22.69 -0.70
C PRO A 388 -3.88 22.45 0.77
N HIS A 389 -3.35 21.27 1.10
CA HIS A 389 -3.05 20.91 2.48
C HIS A 389 -1.66 21.32 2.95
N ARG A 390 -0.83 21.91 2.08
CA ARG A 390 0.56 22.33 2.35
C ARG A 390 1.38 21.25 3.06
N LYS A 391 1.33 20.04 2.51
CA LYS A 391 2.04 18.87 3.05
C LYS A 391 2.47 17.92 1.95
N LEU A 392 3.54 17.18 2.22
CA LEU A 392 4.00 16.13 1.33
C LEU A 392 3.04 14.93 1.32
N HIS A 393 2.95 14.25 0.18
CA HIS A 393 2.36 12.93 0.05
C HIS A 393 3.48 11.88 -0.08
N HIS A 394 3.27 10.68 0.43
CA HIS A 394 4.24 9.60 0.27
C HIS A 394 4.34 9.15 -1.20
N LEU A 395 5.50 8.59 -1.56
CA LEU A 395 5.82 8.05 -2.90
C LEU A 395 4.75 7.09 -3.42
N PHE A 396 4.27 6.19 -2.57
CA PHE A 396 3.42 5.06 -2.95
C PHE A 396 1.91 5.35 -2.93
N ASN A 397 1.48 6.60 -3.16
CA ASN A 397 0.05 6.97 -3.14
C ASN A 397 -0.78 6.28 -4.24
N TYR A 398 -0.13 5.73 -5.27
CA TYR A 398 -0.79 5.08 -6.41
C TYR A 398 -0.37 3.62 -6.60
N HIS A 399 0.18 2.95 -5.57
CA HIS A 399 0.73 1.59 -5.68
C HIS A 399 1.70 1.41 -6.86
N ALA A 400 2.54 2.43 -7.09
CA ALA A 400 3.47 2.50 -8.22
C ALA A 400 4.73 3.29 -7.81
N LEU A 401 5.71 3.37 -8.73
CA LEU A 401 6.88 4.24 -8.64
C LEU A 401 6.68 5.47 -9.55
N PRO A 402 5.99 6.53 -9.07
CA PRO A 402 5.75 7.72 -9.87
C PRO A 402 7.04 8.53 -10.08
N LEU A 403 6.99 9.43 -11.05
CA LEU A 403 8.02 10.44 -11.28
C LEU A 403 7.34 11.81 -11.34
N THR A 404 7.90 12.78 -10.65
CA THR A 404 7.47 14.19 -10.68
C THR A 404 8.55 15.05 -11.34
N THR A 405 8.17 16.11 -12.06
CA THR A 405 9.14 17.08 -12.60
C THR A 405 9.38 18.25 -11.65
N THR A 406 8.59 18.35 -10.57
CA THR A 406 8.72 19.37 -9.52
C THR A 406 8.75 18.67 -8.16
N PRO A 407 9.86 17.99 -7.81
CA PRO A 407 9.95 17.30 -6.54
C PRO A 407 9.97 18.26 -5.36
N VAL A 408 9.39 17.84 -4.24
CA VAL A 408 9.45 18.58 -2.98
C VAL A 408 10.23 17.74 -1.98
N GLU A 409 11.43 18.21 -1.68
CA GLU A 409 12.32 17.58 -0.72
C GLU A 409 11.80 17.83 0.69
N ASN A 410 11.77 16.77 1.49
CA ASN A 410 11.44 16.82 2.91
C ASN A 410 12.68 17.07 3.78
N VAL A 411 12.48 17.64 4.96
CA VAL A 411 13.50 17.68 6.01
C VAL A 411 13.59 16.30 6.67
N VAL A 412 14.79 15.69 6.69
CA VAL A 412 14.92 14.28 7.11
C VAL A 412 14.57 14.06 8.58
N TRP A 413 15.11 14.88 9.50
CA TRP A 413 14.84 14.72 10.94
C TRP A 413 13.43 15.15 11.33
N GLY A 414 13.06 16.38 10.94
CA GLY A 414 11.81 17.06 11.28
C GLY A 414 12.05 18.43 11.94
N ALA A 415 11.10 19.35 11.78
CA ALA A 415 11.10 20.68 12.36
C ALA A 415 9.88 20.84 13.29
N GLY A 416 9.99 20.31 14.50
CA GLY A 416 8.90 20.32 15.48
C GLY A 416 7.74 19.40 15.10
N ARG A 417 6.50 19.89 15.23
CA ARG A 417 5.27 19.14 14.90
C ARG A 417 4.76 19.39 13.49
N GLU A 418 5.43 20.26 12.75
CA GLU A 418 5.06 20.63 11.39
C GLU A 418 5.72 19.67 10.38
N GLY A 419 5.10 19.52 9.21
CA GLY A 419 5.58 18.60 8.17
C GLY A 419 4.90 17.23 8.18
N ALA A 420 5.31 16.35 7.27
CA ALA A 420 4.79 14.99 7.16
C ALA A 420 5.91 14.02 6.81
N GLY A 421 5.94 12.86 7.48
CA GLY A 421 6.82 11.75 7.11
C GLY A 421 8.31 11.95 7.37
N THR A 422 8.66 12.88 8.26
CA THR A 422 10.03 13.04 8.78
C THR A 422 10.38 11.85 9.68
N PHE A 423 11.67 11.62 9.96
CA PHE A 423 12.10 10.54 10.86
C PHE A 423 11.41 10.65 12.24
N ALA A 424 11.35 11.85 12.82
CA ALA A 424 10.66 12.09 14.08
C ALA A 424 9.15 11.81 14.00
N ASN A 425 8.47 12.15 12.90
CA ASN A 425 7.05 11.81 12.74
C ASN A 425 6.84 10.29 12.63
N CYS A 426 7.71 9.59 11.90
CA CYS A 426 7.67 8.14 11.75
C CYS A 426 7.96 7.45 13.10
N TYR A 427 8.85 8.00 13.92
CA TYR A 427 9.12 7.52 15.27
C TYR A 427 7.87 7.59 16.14
N GLN A 428 7.19 8.74 16.16
CA GLN A 428 5.95 8.90 16.93
C GLN A 428 4.85 7.94 16.47
N ARG A 429 4.76 7.65 15.16
CA ARG A 429 3.84 6.61 14.63
C ARG A 429 4.23 5.21 15.15
N TYR A 430 5.51 4.89 15.19
CA TYR A 430 6.00 3.61 15.74
C TYR A 430 5.64 3.47 17.23
N VAL A 431 5.87 4.51 18.03
CA VAL A 431 5.49 4.52 19.46
C VAL A 431 3.97 4.32 19.63
N LEU A 432 3.14 5.02 18.84
CA LEU A 432 1.68 4.84 18.88
C LEU A 432 1.26 3.42 18.47
N ALA A 433 1.92 2.84 17.47
CA ALA A 433 1.71 1.44 17.07
C ALA A 433 2.03 0.47 18.22
N LYS A 434 3.13 0.69 18.94
CA LYS A 434 3.52 -0.17 20.06
C LYS A 434 2.67 0.01 21.31
N LYS A 435 2.21 1.23 21.60
CA LYS A 435 1.20 1.48 22.64
C LYS A 435 -0.10 0.74 22.31
N TYR A 436 -0.51 0.75 21.05
CA TYR A 436 -1.65 -0.06 20.60
C TYR A 436 -1.41 -1.56 20.81
N CYS A 437 -0.22 -2.08 20.52
CA CYS A 437 0.11 -3.49 20.79
C CYS A 437 -0.01 -3.87 22.28
N GLN A 438 0.37 -2.97 23.19
CA GLN A 438 0.28 -3.17 24.64
C GLN A 438 -1.14 -3.04 25.20
N SER A 439 -1.99 -2.23 24.57
CA SER A 439 -3.38 -1.99 24.97
C SER A 439 -4.26 -1.71 23.74
N PRO A 440 -4.65 -2.77 23.00
CA PRO A 440 -5.43 -2.65 21.79
C PRO A 440 -6.84 -2.09 22.07
N PHE A 441 -7.36 -1.40 21.06
CA PHE A 441 -8.75 -0.93 21.05
C PHE A 441 -9.37 -1.13 19.67
N ASP A 442 -10.69 -1.07 19.61
CA ASP A 442 -11.50 -1.00 18.41
C ASP A 442 -12.23 0.35 18.36
N LYS A 443 -12.43 0.85 17.13
CA LYS A 443 -13.16 2.10 16.91
C LYS A 443 -14.19 1.92 15.81
N PHE A 444 -15.33 2.57 15.97
CA PHE A 444 -16.41 2.61 15.00
C PHE A 444 -17.24 3.87 15.16
N LYS A 445 -17.99 4.25 14.14
CA LYS A 445 -18.98 5.33 14.24
C LYS A 445 -20.33 4.75 14.59
N ASP A 446 -20.98 5.34 15.59
CA ASP A 446 -22.37 5.01 15.91
C ASP A 446 -23.35 5.60 14.89
N SER A 447 -24.65 5.39 15.10
CA SER A 447 -25.72 5.89 14.24
C SER A 447 -25.79 7.43 14.17
N PHE A 448 -25.19 8.15 15.12
CA PHE A 448 -25.08 9.61 15.12
C PHE A 448 -23.75 10.11 14.51
N GLY A 449 -22.88 9.20 14.06
CA GLY A 449 -21.58 9.51 13.50
C GLY A 449 -20.50 9.79 14.56
N VAL A 450 -20.77 9.56 15.84
CA VAL A 450 -19.81 9.74 16.93
C VAL A 450 -18.88 8.54 16.98
N VAL A 451 -17.57 8.79 17.12
CA VAL A 451 -16.58 7.72 17.18
C VAL A 451 -16.57 7.10 18.58
N GLN A 452 -17.00 5.85 18.65
CA GLN A 452 -16.88 5.01 19.83
C GLN A 452 -15.51 4.35 19.86
N THR A 453 -14.91 4.21 21.05
CA THR A 453 -13.64 3.50 21.27
C THR A 453 -13.84 2.45 22.35
N VAL A 454 -13.65 1.18 22.01
CA VAL A 454 -13.80 0.05 22.93
C VAL A 454 -12.44 -0.58 23.14
N SER A 455 -11.96 -0.65 24.39
CA SER A 455 -10.64 -1.20 24.72
C SER A 455 -10.79 -2.55 25.42
N THR A 456 -9.96 -3.52 25.04
CA THR A 456 -9.91 -4.84 25.67
C THR A 456 -8.69 -4.90 26.59
N LYS A 457 -8.90 -5.12 27.90
CA LYS A 457 -7.81 -5.02 28.89
C LYS A 457 -6.80 -6.18 28.83
N GLY A 458 -7.24 -7.40 28.49
CA GLY A 458 -6.35 -8.58 28.45
C GLY A 458 -5.80 -8.96 27.07
N GLU A 459 -6.27 -8.36 25.99
CA GLU A 459 -5.73 -8.62 24.64
C GLU A 459 -4.45 -7.84 24.41
N LYS A 460 -3.44 -8.45 23.77
CA LYS A 460 -2.14 -7.81 23.49
C LYS A 460 -1.48 -8.42 22.25
N ILE A 461 -0.72 -7.62 21.52
CA ILE A 461 0.12 -8.07 20.40
C ILE A 461 1.57 -8.08 20.90
N LEU A 462 2.01 -9.21 21.45
CA LEU A 462 3.32 -9.36 22.10
C LEU A 462 3.81 -10.78 21.85
N ALA A 463 4.19 -11.05 20.60
CA ALA A 463 4.56 -12.40 20.23
C ALA A 463 5.91 -12.81 20.84
N ARG A 464 5.99 -14.09 21.20
CA ARG A 464 7.26 -14.74 21.55
C ARG A 464 7.75 -15.50 20.32
N PHE A 465 8.83 -15.05 19.71
CA PHE A 465 9.37 -15.71 18.52
C PHE A 465 9.96 -17.06 18.88
N VAL A 466 9.61 -18.08 18.10
CA VAL A 466 10.07 -19.47 18.27
C VAL A 466 10.73 -19.96 16.98
N GLN A 467 11.56 -21.00 17.08
CA GLN A 467 12.30 -21.55 15.94
C GLN A 467 11.72 -22.86 15.41
N SER A 468 10.71 -23.43 16.09
CA SER A 468 10.07 -24.67 15.69
C SER A 468 8.60 -24.74 16.10
N VAL A 469 7.86 -25.64 15.47
CA VAL A 469 6.46 -25.93 15.83
C VAL A 469 6.33 -26.53 17.24
N ASP A 470 7.33 -27.27 17.72
CA ASP A 470 7.30 -27.84 19.07
C ASP A 470 7.46 -26.77 20.16
N GLU A 471 8.29 -25.76 19.92
CA GLU A 471 8.36 -24.57 20.76
C GLU A 471 7.06 -23.76 20.68
N LEU A 472 6.50 -23.60 19.47
CA LEU A 472 5.25 -22.87 19.24
C LEU A 472 4.12 -23.41 20.12
N LYS A 473 3.93 -24.74 20.14
CA LYS A 473 2.88 -25.41 20.93
C LYS A 473 2.98 -25.09 22.43
N LYS A 474 4.19 -24.96 22.96
CA LYS A 474 4.50 -24.73 24.38
C LYS A 474 4.54 -23.24 24.75
N THR A 475 4.56 -22.36 23.76
CA THR A 475 4.77 -20.93 23.97
C THR A 475 3.46 -20.17 23.84
N PRO A 476 2.94 -19.57 24.92
CA PRO A 476 1.77 -18.72 24.83
C PRO A 476 2.00 -17.56 23.87
N ARG A 477 1.05 -17.31 22.97
CA ARG A 477 1.18 -16.29 21.91
C ARG A 477 2.47 -16.42 21.08
N GLY A 478 2.95 -17.64 20.89
CA GLY A 478 4.15 -17.89 20.09
C GLY A 478 3.95 -17.49 18.62
N ALA A 479 5.02 -17.02 17.98
CA ALA A 479 5.06 -16.73 16.55
C ALA A 479 6.22 -17.45 15.88
N PHE A 480 5.92 -18.33 14.93
CA PHE A 480 6.91 -18.97 14.07
C PHE A 480 6.89 -18.28 12.70
N LEU A 481 7.88 -17.43 12.43
CA LEU A 481 7.96 -16.64 11.20
C LEU A 481 9.01 -17.21 10.26
N LEU A 482 8.66 -17.32 8.98
CA LEU A 482 9.48 -17.87 7.91
C LEU A 482 9.59 -16.85 6.76
N CYS A 483 10.78 -16.71 6.19
CA CYS A 483 11.04 -15.87 5.02
C CYS A 483 11.50 -16.77 3.86
N GLN A 484 10.56 -17.40 3.17
CA GLN A 484 10.82 -18.39 2.12
C GLN A 484 9.58 -18.58 1.23
N ASP A 485 9.72 -19.43 0.21
CA ASP A 485 8.60 -19.88 -0.62
C ASP A 485 7.59 -20.68 0.21
N SER A 486 6.35 -20.19 0.31
CA SER A 486 5.28 -20.84 1.08
C SER A 486 4.61 -22.01 0.36
N SER A 487 5.04 -22.33 -0.86
CA SER A 487 4.60 -23.54 -1.55
C SER A 487 5.23 -24.81 -0.96
N GLN A 488 6.28 -24.66 -0.14
CA GLN A 488 6.96 -25.76 0.57
C GLN A 488 7.44 -25.30 1.95
N LEU A 489 6.85 -25.84 3.01
CA LEU A 489 7.15 -25.50 4.41
C LEU A 489 7.54 -26.76 5.19
N PRO A 490 8.70 -27.39 4.88
CA PRO A 490 9.11 -28.66 5.50
C PRO A 490 9.33 -28.57 7.01
N SER A 491 9.60 -27.36 7.53
CA SER A 491 9.73 -27.09 8.97
C SER A 491 8.38 -27.08 9.71
N VAL A 492 7.26 -27.14 9.00
CA VAL A 492 5.90 -27.18 9.56
C VAL A 492 5.30 -28.56 9.30
N PRO A 493 5.13 -29.41 10.32
CA PRO A 493 4.55 -30.73 10.16
C PRO A 493 3.10 -30.70 9.67
N ASP A 494 2.65 -31.84 9.13
CA ASP A 494 1.25 -32.07 8.73
C ASP A 494 0.30 -31.79 9.90
N GLN A 495 -0.90 -31.33 9.58
CA GLN A 495 -1.99 -31.12 10.56
C GLN A 495 -1.59 -30.30 11.80
N THR A 496 -0.77 -29.27 11.60
CA THR A 496 -0.34 -28.35 12.66
C THR A 496 -1.35 -27.22 12.91
N ALA A 497 -1.90 -26.62 11.85
CA ALA A 497 -2.73 -25.42 11.96
C ALA A 497 -4.22 -25.76 12.06
N ASP A 498 -4.95 -25.06 12.94
CA ASP A 498 -6.41 -25.15 13.04
C ASP A 498 -7.10 -24.41 11.89
N PHE A 499 -6.52 -23.28 11.49
CA PHE A 499 -7.00 -22.46 10.38
C PHE A 499 -5.84 -21.95 9.53
N VAL A 500 -6.09 -21.85 8.23
CA VAL A 500 -5.28 -21.04 7.32
C VAL A 500 -6.10 -19.81 6.99
N ILE A 501 -5.65 -18.63 7.41
CA ILE A 501 -6.36 -17.36 7.17
C ILE A 501 -5.39 -16.43 6.47
N THR A 502 -5.72 -15.94 5.29
CA THR A 502 -4.74 -15.26 4.44
C THR A 502 -5.35 -14.29 3.43
N ASP A 503 -4.52 -13.45 2.82
CA ASP A 503 -4.87 -12.49 1.77
C ASP A 503 -3.85 -12.62 0.62
N PRO A 504 -4.06 -13.55 -0.33
CA PRO A 504 -3.10 -13.79 -1.39
C PRO A 504 -2.98 -12.57 -2.32
N PRO A 505 -1.88 -12.41 -3.08
CA PRO A 505 -1.78 -11.36 -4.10
C PRO A 505 -2.89 -11.45 -5.16
N TYR A 506 -3.57 -10.35 -5.45
CA TYR A 506 -4.69 -10.34 -6.41
C TYR A 506 -4.20 -10.20 -7.85
N PHE A 507 -3.69 -11.29 -8.43
CA PHE A 507 -3.39 -11.40 -9.86
C PHE A 507 -2.41 -10.32 -10.37
N ASP A 508 -2.85 -9.35 -11.17
CA ASP A 508 -2.02 -8.24 -11.70
C ASP A 508 -2.22 -6.88 -10.98
N ASN A 509 -2.85 -6.87 -9.80
CA ASN A 509 -3.21 -5.63 -9.11
C ASN A 509 -2.01 -4.87 -8.52
N VAL A 510 -1.03 -5.57 -7.93
CA VAL A 510 0.13 -4.96 -7.24
C VAL A 510 1.38 -5.83 -7.42
N HIS A 511 2.49 -5.21 -7.82
CA HIS A 511 3.80 -5.87 -7.93
C HIS A 511 4.63 -5.64 -6.65
N TYR A 512 4.32 -6.38 -5.58
CA TYR A 512 4.88 -6.14 -4.25
C TYR A 512 6.41 -6.15 -4.22
N SER A 513 7.05 -7.11 -4.88
CA SER A 513 8.52 -7.21 -4.90
C SER A 513 9.19 -6.04 -5.63
N GLU A 514 8.62 -5.56 -6.74
CA GLU A 514 9.13 -4.35 -7.42
C GLU A 514 9.09 -3.11 -6.52
N LEU A 515 7.97 -2.92 -5.80
CA LEU A 515 7.78 -1.74 -4.96
C LEU A 515 8.59 -1.84 -3.65
N SER A 516 8.64 -3.01 -3.04
CA SER A 516 9.40 -3.28 -1.81
C SER A 516 10.90 -3.20 -2.00
N ASN A 517 11.41 -3.40 -3.23
CA ASN A 517 12.83 -3.21 -3.53
C ASN A 517 13.32 -1.81 -3.11
N PHE A 518 12.47 -0.77 -3.16
CA PHE A 518 12.81 0.57 -2.67
C PHE A 518 13.25 0.58 -1.19
N PHE A 519 12.67 -0.27 -0.35
CA PHE A 519 13.05 -0.43 1.06
C PHE A 519 14.10 -1.52 1.25
N TYR A 520 13.96 -2.63 0.53
CA TYR A 520 14.84 -3.80 0.60
C TYR A 520 16.31 -3.40 0.44
N VAL A 521 16.63 -2.60 -0.58
CA VAL A 521 18.02 -2.23 -0.89
C VAL A 521 18.70 -1.46 0.24
N TRP A 522 17.94 -0.77 1.08
CA TRP A 522 18.44 -0.15 2.31
C TRP A 522 18.54 -1.18 3.42
N LEU A 523 17.46 -1.90 3.74
CA LEU A 523 17.43 -2.90 4.82
C LEU A 523 18.53 -3.96 4.65
N ASN A 524 18.79 -4.38 3.41
CA ASN A 524 19.83 -5.35 3.05
C ASN A 524 21.26 -4.90 3.38
N GLN A 525 21.49 -3.60 3.57
CA GLN A 525 22.79 -3.07 3.98
C GLN A 525 22.87 -2.78 5.48
N LEU A 526 21.73 -2.78 6.17
CA LEU A 526 21.60 -2.32 7.56
C LEU A 526 21.33 -3.46 8.55
N VAL A 527 20.80 -4.56 8.06
CA VAL A 527 20.38 -5.70 8.87
C VAL A 527 21.21 -6.90 8.46
N ASP A 528 21.94 -7.46 9.42
CA ASP A 528 22.65 -8.72 9.26
C ASP A 528 21.70 -9.88 9.56
N HIS A 529 21.00 -10.38 8.54
CA HIS A 529 20.08 -11.50 8.70
C HIS A 529 20.02 -12.37 7.43
N PRO A 530 19.90 -13.71 7.54
CA PRO A 530 19.92 -14.65 6.41
C PRO A 530 18.87 -14.46 5.29
N TYR A 531 17.87 -13.59 5.46
CA TYR A 531 16.90 -13.29 4.39
C TYR A 531 17.25 -12.04 3.58
N PHE A 532 18.25 -11.27 4.01
CA PHE A 532 18.80 -10.13 3.29
C PHE A 532 20.15 -10.51 2.65
N VAL A 533 20.10 -11.46 1.71
CA VAL A 533 21.30 -12.06 1.09
C VAL A 533 21.46 -11.73 -0.40
N THR A 534 20.37 -11.44 -1.09
CA THR A 534 20.38 -11.11 -2.52
C THR A 534 20.52 -9.61 -2.74
N GLN A 535 20.85 -9.19 -3.97
CA GLN A 535 20.90 -7.75 -4.28
C GLN A 535 19.51 -7.08 -4.28
N ASN A 536 18.47 -7.85 -4.57
CA ASN A 536 17.08 -7.41 -4.65
C ASN A 536 16.16 -8.52 -4.11
N VAL A 537 14.90 -8.20 -3.85
CA VAL A 537 13.86 -9.15 -3.43
C VAL A 537 13.75 -10.30 -4.46
N PRO A 538 13.74 -11.57 -4.03
CA PRO A 538 13.46 -12.71 -4.90
C PRO A 538 12.05 -12.64 -5.50
N THR A 539 11.93 -12.82 -6.81
CA THR A 539 10.66 -12.64 -7.54
C THR A 539 10.20 -13.89 -8.27
N GLN A 540 11.05 -14.92 -8.41
CA GLN A 540 10.76 -16.11 -9.21
C GLN A 540 9.50 -16.83 -8.70
N GLN A 541 9.40 -17.02 -7.38
CA GLN A 541 8.27 -17.70 -6.74
C GLN A 541 7.16 -16.74 -6.26
N GLU A 542 7.16 -15.47 -6.70
CA GLU A 542 6.10 -14.52 -6.34
C GLU A 542 4.80 -14.83 -7.11
N ALA A 543 3.71 -15.15 -6.42
CA ALA A 543 2.43 -15.46 -7.04
C ALA A 543 1.72 -14.19 -7.56
N ILE A 544 2.19 -13.61 -8.68
CA ILE A 544 1.56 -12.48 -9.39
C ILE A 544 1.56 -12.69 -10.91
N VAL A 545 0.73 -11.93 -11.62
CA VAL A 545 0.84 -11.75 -13.08
C VAL A 545 1.58 -10.44 -13.35
N ASN A 546 2.69 -10.52 -14.10
CA ASN A 546 3.52 -9.37 -14.40
C ASN A 546 4.19 -9.53 -15.77
N ALA A 547 3.60 -8.90 -16.79
CA ALA A 547 4.14 -8.91 -18.15
C ALA A 547 5.55 -8.28 -18.24
N GLY A 548 5.90 -7.37 -17.32
CA GLY A 548 7.24 -6.78 -17.24
C GLY A 548 8.34 -7.74 -16.77
N MET A 549 7.95 -8.91 -16.28
CA MET A 549 8.85 -9.99 -15.80
C MET A 549 8.56 -11.34 -16.47
N ASP A 550 7.77 -11.35 -17.55
CA ASP A 550 7.35 -12.57 -18.26
C ASP A 550 6.64 -13.60 -17.35
N LYS A 551 5.82 -13.13 -16.39
CA LYS A 551 5.00 -13.98 -15.52
C LYS A 551 3.54 -13.93 -15.95
N GLY A 552 3.01 -15.06 -16.40
CA GLY A 552 1.67 -15.19 -16.95
C GLY A 552 0.63 -15.75 -15.98
N GLU A 553 -0.60 -15.90 -16.48
CA GLU A 553 -1.73 -16.44 -15.71
C GLU A 553 -1.49 -17.90 -15.26
N GLU A 554 -0.77 -18.67 -16.08
CA GLU A 554 -0.39 -20.06 -15.81
C GLU A 554 0.55 -20.17 -14.61
N ASP A 555 1.58 -19.34 -14.57
CA ASP A 555 2.55 -19.30 -13.46
C ASP A 555 1.85 -18.95 -12.15
N TYR A 556 1.02 -17.90 -12.18
CA TYR A 556 0.21 -17.50 -11.03
C TYR A 556 -0.68 -18.64 -10.53
N ARG A 557 -1.38 -19.34 -11.45
CA ARG A 557 -2.24 -20.48 -11.11
C ARG A 557 -1.46 -21.61 -10.46
N ASN A 558 -0.31 -21.97 -11.02
CA ASN A 558 0.50 -23.08 -10.54
C ASN A 558 1.10 -22.79 -9.15
N LEU A 559 1.58 -21.55 -8.93
CA LEU A 559 2.07 -21.11 -7.63
C LEU A 559 0.97 -21.09 -6.57
N LEU A 560 -0.19 -20.48 -6.87
CA LEU A 560 -1.31 -20.43 -5.92
C LEU A 560 -1.82 -21.84 -5.59
N THR A 561 -1.89 -22.73 -6.59
CA THR A 561 -2.25 -24.15 -6.38
C THR A 561 -1.25 -24.84 -5.44
N ALA A 562 0.06 -24.61 -5.62
CA ALA A 562 1.09 -25.22 -4.80
C ALA A 562 1.01 -24.73 -3.34
N VAL A 563 0.85 -23.43 -3.11
CA VAL A 563 0.68 -22.86 -1.77
C VAL A 563 -0.58 -23.37 -1.08
N PHE A 564 -1.71 -23.45 -1.80
CA PHE A 564 -2.94 -24.01 -1.23
C PHE A 564 -2.80 -25.50 -0.93
N ARG A 565 -2.13 -26.27 -1.78
CA ARG A 565 -1.87 -27.69 -1.52
C ARG A 565 -1.04 -27.87 -0.25
N GLU A 566 0.00 -27.07 -0.08
CA GLU A 566 0.84 -27.09 1.12
C GLU A 566 0.08 -26.65 2.37
N SER A 567 -0.78 -25.64 2.22
CA SER A 567 -1.73 -25.23 3.26
C SER A 567 -2.65 -26.38 3.66
N GLY A 568 -3.11 -27.20 2.70
CA GLY A 568 -3.92 -28.40 2.94
C GLY A 568 -3.19 -29.51 3.71
N ARG A 569 -1.88 -29.68 3.49
CA ARG A 569 -1.05 -30.60 4.28
C ARG A 569 -0.96 -30.15 5.75
N ILE A 570 -0.72 -28.87 5.97
CA ILE A 570 -0.51 -28.27 7.30
C ILE A 570 -1.82 -28.12 8.07
N LEU A 571 -2.95 -27.91 7.38
CA LEU A 571 -4.25 -27.74 8.01
C LEU A 571 -4.74 -29.06 8.62
N LYS A 572 -5.24 -29.00 9.87
CA LYS A 572 -5.90 -30.13 10.54
C LYS A 572 -7.15 -30.57 9.80
N ASP A 573 -7.58 -31.79 10.03
CA ASP A 573 -8.85 -32.27 9.51
C ASP A 573 -10.01 -31.50 10.17
N GLY A 574 -10.99 -31.06 9.37
CA GLY A 574 -12.05 -30.15 9.81
C GLY A 574 -11.65 -28.66 9.89
N GLY A 575 -10.35 -28.35 9.78
CA GLY A 575 -9.86 -26.97 9.65
C GLY A 575 -10.34 -26.28 8.38
N LYS A 576 -10.25 -24.95 8.34
CA LYS A 576 -10.68 -24.14 7.19
C LYS A 576 -9.54 -23.32 6.59
N LEU A 577 -9.54 -23.23 5.26
CA LEU A 577 -8.79 -22.24 4.51
C LEU A 577 -9.73 -21.06 4.24
N ILE A 578 -9.41 -19.88 4.76
CA ILE A 578 -10.21 -18.67 4.62
C ILE A 578 -9.36 -17.58 4.00
N PHE A 579 -9.81 -16.99 2.90
CA PHE A 579 -9.06 -15.91 2.27
C PHE A 579 -9.95 -14.87 1.60
N THR A 580 -9.43 -13.64 1.52
CA THR A 580 -10.04 -12.56 0.78
C THR A 580 -9.61 -12.59 -0.68
N PHE A 581 -10.52 -12.27 -1.59
CA PHE A 581 -10.20 -12.09 -3.00
C PHE A 581 -11.16 -11.11 -3.67
N HIS A 582 -10.64 -10.28 -4.58
CA HIS A 582 -11.46 -9.62 -5.58
C HIS A 582 -10.67 -9.41 -6.87
N HIS A 583 -11.39 -9.38 -7.98
CA HIS A 583 -10.83 -8.94 -9.24
C HIS A 583 -11.92 -8.50 -10.22
N THR A 584 -11.61 -7.55 -11.10
CA THR A 584 -12.55 -7.10 -12.14
C THR A 584 -12.55 -8.03 -13.36
N LYS A 585 -11.43 -8.70 -13.65
CA LYS A 585 -11.32 -9.69 -14.73
C LYS A 585 -11.82 -11.06 -14.27
N TRP A 586 -12.74 -11.65 -15.03
CA TRP A 586 -13.26 -13.00 -14.81
C TRP A 586 -12.17 -14.09 -14.88
N ARG A 587 -11.11 -13.89 -15.68
CA ARG A 587 -9.95 -14.81 -15.77
C ARG A 587 -9.28 -15.05 -14.42
N ALA A 588 -9.21 -14.02 -13.58
CA ALA A 588 -8.64 -14.13 -12.25
C ALA A 588 -9.52 -15.02 -11.35
N TRP A 589 -10.85 -14.90 -11.45
CA TRP A 589 -11.80 -15.77 -10.72
C TRP A 589 -11.72 -17.23 -11.17
N TRP A 590 -11.63 -17.49 -12.48
CA TRP A 590 -11.41 -18.83 -13.01
C TRP A 590 -10.08 -19.42 -12.51
N THR A 591 -9.04 -18.59 -12.43
CA THR A 591 -7.73 -19.01 -11.95
C THR A 591 -7.75 -19.41 -10.48
N VAL A 592 -8.43 -18.62 -9.63
CA VAL A 592 -8.64 -18.96 -8.22
C VAL A 592 -9.47 -20.23 -8.07
N LEU A 593 -10.56 -20.38 -8.82
CA LEU A 593 -11.37 -21.61 -8.82
C LEU A 593 -10.52 -22.84 -9.11
N THR A 594 -9.72 -22.77 -10.16
CA THR A 594 -8.86 -23.87 -10.58
C THR A 594 -7.81 -24.19 -9.51
N ALA A 595 -7.23 -23.18 -8.88
CA ALA A 595 -6.28 -23.36 -7.79
C ALA A 595 -6.92 -24.03 -6.56
N ILE A 596 -8.15 -23.65 -6.18
CA ILE A 596 -8.92 -24.29 -5.09
C ILE A 596 -9.14 -25.78 -5.41
N ILE A 597 -9.67 -26.10 -6.60
CA ILE A 597 -9.99 -27.49 -6.98
C ILE A 597 -8.72 -28.34 -7.04
N ASN A 598 -7.68 -27.86 -7.72
CA ASN A 598 -6.44 -28.62 -7.96
C ASN A 598 -5.55 -28.77 -6.71
N SER A 599 -5.79 -27.97 -5.68
CA SER A 599 -5.16 -28.11 -4.36
C SER A 599 -5.92 -29.06 -3.43
N GLY A 600 -7.08 -29.58 -3.85
CA GLY A 600 -7.89 -30.50 -3.05
C GLY A 600 -8.86 -29.81 -2.09
N PHE A 601 -9.18 -28.53 -2.32
CA PHE A 601 -10.16 -27.78 -1.56
C PHE A 601 -11.49 -27.63 -2.31
N ARG A 602 -12.51 -27.22 -1.57
CA ARG A 602 -13.79 -26.74 -2.09
C ARG A 602 -14.24 -25.52 -1.31
N VAL A 603 -15.01 -24.63 -1.95
CA VAL A 603 -15.67 -23.52 -1.27
C VAL A 603 -16.92 -24.06 -0.58
N VAL A 604 -17.11 -23.72 0.69
CA VAL A 604 -18.26 -24.13 1.50
C VAL A 604 -19.19 -22.98 1.82
N ASP A 605 -18.63 -21.78 1.94
CA ASP A 605 -19.39 -20.54 2.08
C ASP A 605 -18.57 -19.33 1.63
N SER A 606 -19.23 -18.20 1.50
CA SER A 606 -18.58 -16.93 1.18
C SER A 606 -19.45 -15.75 1.58
N PHE A 607 -18.82 -14.62 1.90
CA PHE A 607 -19.54 -13.38 2.15
C PHE A 607 -18.75 -12.17 1.65
N PRO A 608 -19.43 -11.16 1.09
CA PRO A 608 -18.77 -9.98 0.61
C PRO A 608 -18.57 -8.94 1.72
N VAL A 609 -17.54 -8.11 1.62
CA VAL A 609 -17.24 -7.07 2.62
C VAL A 609 -16.69 -5.81 1.97
N LEU A 610 -17.10 -4.64 2.47
CA LEU A 610 -16.54 -3.35 2.06
C LEU A 610 -15.14 -3.12 2.69
N SER A 611 -14.10 -3.47 1.95
CA SER A 611 -12.69 -3.51 2.39
C SER A 611 -11.82 -2.35 1.86
N GLU A 612 -12.29 -1.60 0.86
CA GLU A 612 -11.54 -0.53 0.16
C GLU A 612 -12.12 0.87 0.41
N TYR A 613 -11.30 1.93 0.32
CA TYR A 613 -11.73 3.30 0.65
C TYR A 613 -12.65 3.89 -0.43
N LYS A 614 -13.88 4.28 -0.06
CA LYS A 614 -14.87 4.87 -0.98
C LYS A 614 -14.49 6.23 -1.63
N VAL A 615 -13.41 6.90 -1.21
CA VAL A 615 -13.10 8.27 -1.67
C VAL A 615 -11.63 8.47 -2.01
N ASN A 616 -11.21 8.15 -3.23
CA ASN A 616 -10.02 8.77 -3.82
C ASN A 616 -10.46 9.63 -5.02
N PRO A 617 -10.41 10.98 -4.94
CA PRO A 617 -10.93 11.88 -5.97
C PRO A 617 -10.37 11.65 -7.38
N HIS A 618 -9.20 11.02 -7.48
CA HIS A 618 -8.52 10.72 -8.76
C HIS A 618 -8.71 9.25 -9.24
N ILE A 619 -9.37 8.39 -8.46
CA ILE A 619 -9.79 7.03 -8.87
C ILE A 619 -11.21 7.06 -9.45
N ARG A 620 -11.90 8.20 -9.44
CA ARG A 620 -13.25 8.40 -10.00
C ARG A 620 -13.46 7.89 -11.44
N ASN A 621 -12.38 7.68 -12.20
CA ASN A 621 -12.42 7.16 -13.57
C ASN A 621 -11.85 5.73 -13.75
N LYS A 622 -11.40 5.06 -12.68
CA LYS A 622 -10.99 3.64 -12.73
C LYS A 622 -12.05 2.83 -11.99
N GLN A 623 -12.64 1.86 -12.69
CA GLN A 623 -13.66 0.92 -12.19
C GLN A 623 -13.12 0.07 -11.03
N SER A 624 -12.98 0.62 -9.83
CA SER A 624 -12.57 -0.12 -8.64
C SER A 624 -13.79 -0.73 -7.97
N LEU A 625 -13.78 -2.06 -7.78
CA LEU A 625 -14.65 -2.74 -6.84
C LEU A 625 -14.28 -2.25 -5.43
N ASP A 626 -15.26 -1.78 -4.67
CA ASP A 626 -15.10 -1.33 -3.28
C ASP A 626 -15.24 -2.46 -2.25
N MET A 627 -15.41 -3.70 -2.74
CA MET A 627 -15.74 -4.88 -1.96
C MET A 627 -14.84 -6.08 -2.30
N ASP A 628 -14.47 -6.83 -1.26
CA ASP A 628 -13.82 -8.14 -1.33
C ASP A 628 -14.86 -9.25 -1.15
N LEU A 629 -14.58 -10.44 -1.69
CA LEU A 629 -15.26 -11.68 -1.30
C LEU A 629 -14.36 -12.46 -0.34
N VAL A 630 -14.87 -12.77 0.85
CA VAL A 630 -14.24 -13.73 1.76
C VAL A 630 -14.71 -15.12 1.36
N LEU A 631 -13.77 -16.00 1.00
CA LEU A 631 -14.02 -17.38 0.62
C LEU A 631 -13.65 -18.30 1.78
N ILE A 632 -14.58 -19.19 2.16
CA ILE A 632 -14.38 -20.19 3.20
C ILE A 632 -14.29 -21.55 2.50
N CYS A 633 -13.16 -22.22 2.68
CA CYS A 633 -12.83 -23.47 2.02
C CYS A 633 -12.53 -24.59 3.01
N GLU A 634 -12.83 -25.82 2.60
CA GLU A 634 -12.52 -27.06 3.34
C GLU A 634 -11.83 -28.07 2.42
N LYS A 635 -11.12 -29.02 3.01
CA LYS A 635 -10.59 -30.17 2.27
C LYS A 635 -11.74 -30.94 1.61
N ARG A 636 -11.54 -31.34 0.36
CA ARG A 636 -12.54 -32.06 -0.42
C ARG A 636 -12.67 -33.50 0.05
N VAL A 637 -13.92 -33.98 0.17
CA VAL A 637 -14.27 -35.37 0.49
C VAL A 637 -15.00 -36.03 -0.68
N VAL A 638 -14.80 -37.34 -0.84
CA VAL A 638 -15.23 -38.12 -2.03
C VAL A 638 -16.76 -38.27 -2.15
N HIS A 639 -17.50 -38.21 -1.05
CA HIS A 639 -18.94 -38.48 -1.01
C HIS A 639 -19.74 -37.24 -0.57
N GLN A 640 -19.99 -36.32 -1.50
CA GLN A 640 -20.88 -35.17 -1.26
C GLN A 640 -21.96 -35.07 -2.33
N GLU A 641 -23.15 -34.63 -1.91
CA GLU A 641 -24.23 -34.36 -2.84
C GLU A 641 -23.88 -33.16 -3.73
N PRO A 642 -23.95 -33.31 -5.07
CA PRO A 642 -23.66 -32.22 -5.98
C PRO A 642 -24.74 -31.14 -5.91
N LEU A 643 -24.32 -29.88 -5.90
CA LEU A 643 -25.22 -28.75 -6.11
C LEU A 643 -25.63 -28.68 -7.58
N SER A 644 -26.82 -28.13 -7.86
CA SER A 644 -27.23 -27.88 -9.24
C SER A 644 -26.28 -26.90 -9.93
N THR A 645 -25.80 -27.32 -11.10
CA THR A 645 -24.92 -26.56 -12.00
C THR A 645 -25.68 -25.58 -12.90
N SER A 646 -26.99 -25.43 -12.71
CA SER A 646 -27.83 -24.48 -13.45
C SER A 646 -27.48 -23.03 -13.06
N PRO A 647 -27.08 -22.15 -14.00
CA PRO A 647 -26.84 -20.74 -13.72
C PRO A 647 -28.02 -20.03 -13.04
N THR A 648 -29.24 -20.39 -13.41
CA THR A 648 -30.46 -19.85 -12.81
C THR A 648 -30.59 -20.23 -11.34
N GLU A 649 -30.31 -21.47 -10.98
CA GLU A 649 -30.36 -21.91 -9.58
C GLU A 649 -29.21 -21.32 -8.74
N ILE A 650 -28.02 -21.16 -9.35
CA ILE A 650 -26.89 -20.45 -8.71
C ILE A 650 -27.29 -19.01 -8.39
N LEU A 651 -27.91 -18.32 -9.35
CA LEU A 651 -28.40 -16.97 -9.14
C LEU A 651 -29.50 -16.91 -8.06
N GLN A 652 -30.43 -17.86 -8.05
CA GLN A 652 -31.47 -17.93 -7.01
C GLN A 652 -30.88 -18.10 -5.60
N ARG A 653 -29.81 -18.91 -5.44
CA ARG A 653 -29.08 -19.03 -4.17
C ARG A 653 -28.36 -17.74 -3.80
N ALA A 654 -27.80 -17.04 -4.78
CA ALA A 654 -27.13 -15.77 -4.58
C ALA A 654 -28.11 -14.66 -4.16
N MET A 655 -29.38 -14.70 -4.60
CA MET A 655 -30.42 -13.73 -4.26
C MET A 655 -30.97 -13.94 -2.83
N THR A 656 -30.17 -13.55 -1.84
CA THR A 656 -30.57 -13.57 -0.42
C THR A 656 -31.68 -12.56 -0.13
N PRO A 657 -32.46 -12.74 0.95
CA PRO A 657 -33.49 -11.77 1.35
C PRO A 657 -32.98 -10.33 1.53
N GLN A 658 -31.72 -10.12 1.95
CA GLN A 658 -31.14 -8.76 2.01
C GLN A 658 -30.96 -8.13 0.63
N ILE A 659 -30.51 -8.91 -0.35
CA ILE A 659 -30.31 -8.41 -1.72
C ILE A 659 -31.65 -8.13 -2.39
N LYS A 660 -32.67 -8.96 -2.11
CA LYS A 660 -34.04 -8.72 -2.58
C LYS A 660 -34.59 -7.37 -2.10
N ASN A 661 -34.18 -6.86 -0.95
CA ASN A 661 -34.60 -5.54 -0.46
C ASN A 661 -33.66 -4.39 -0.89
N SER A 662 -32.49 -4.71 -1.46
CA SER A 662 -31.48 -3.75 -1.92
C SER A 662 -31.32 -3.84 -3.43
N HIS A 663 -32.32 -3.35 -4.17
CA HIS A 663 -32.35 -3.34 -5.65
C HIS A 663 -31.23 -2.51 -6.31
N SER A 664 -30.28 -1.95 -5.54
CA SER A 664 -29.37 -0.88 -5.99
C SER A 664 -27.86 -1.19 -5.90
N ASN A 665 -27.43 -2.39 -5.50
CA ASN A 665 -26.00 -2.71 -5.41
C ASN A 665 -25.60 -3.95 -6.23
N GLY A 666 -25.47 -3.77 -7.55
CA GLY A 666 -25.04 -4.81 -8.48
C GLY A 666 -23.66 -5.42 -8.18
N ASN A 667 -22.74 -4.68 -7.52
CA ASN A 667 -21.45 -5.22 -7.11
C ASN A 667 -21.59 -6.27 -6.00
N LYS A 668 -22.43 -5.99 -4.98
CA LYS A 668 -22.69 -6.94 -3.89
C LYS A 668 -23.37 -8.20 -4.42
N LEU A 669 -24.36 -8.06 -5.31
CA LEU A 669 -25.02 -9.20 -5.96
C LEU A 669 -24.03 -10.03 -6.81
N PHE A 670 -23.15 -9.39 -7.57
CA PHE A 670 -22.10 -10.08 -8.32
C PHE A 670 -21.22 -10.93 -7.41
N LEU A 671 -20.76 -10.40 -6.28
CA LEU A 671 -19.90 -11.15 -5.37
C LEU A 671 -20.62 -12.35 -4.73
N TYR A 672 -21.90 -12.24 -4.38
CA TYR A 672 -22.67 -13.40 -3.95
C TYR A 672 -22.86 -14.43 -5.06
N PHE A 673 -23.14 -13.98 -6.28
CA PHE A 673 -23.23 -14.86 -7.44
C PHE A 673 -21.91 -15.60 -7.68
N MET A 674 -20.78 -14.88 -7.63
CA MET A 674 -19.44 -15.48 -7.72
C MET A 674 -19.19 -16.49 -6.62
N GLY A 675 -19.56 -16.17 -5.37
CA GLY A 675 -19.45 -17.11 -4.24
C GLY A 675 -20.20 -18.42 -4.47
N GLU A 676 -21.46 -18.34 -4.88
CA GLU A 676 -22.29 -19.51 -5.20
C GLU A 676 -21.80 -20.28 -6.43
N LEU A 677 -21.30 -19.57 -7.45
CA LEU A 677 -20.70 -20.15 -8.65
C LEU A 677 -19.46 -20.98 -8.29
N LEU A 678 -18.54 -20.42 -7.50
CA LEU A 678 -17.32 -21.08 -7.04
C LEU A 678 -17.63 -22.28 -6.13
N LYS A 679 -18.61 -22.14 -5.22
CA LYS A 679 -19.12 -23.22 -4.36
C LYS A 679 -19.68 -24.39 -5.16
N THR A 680 -20.49 -24.09 -6.17
CA THR A 680 -21.08 -25.09 -7.07
C THR A 680 -19.99 -25.80 -7.88
N ALA A 681 -19.11 -25.03 -8.49
CA ALA A 681 -18.02 -25.52 -9.33
C ALA A 681 -17.08 -26.45 -8.55
N SER A 682 -16.63 -26.02 -7.38
CA SER A 682 -15.67 -26.77 -6.57
C SER A 682 -16.25 -27.99 -5.84
N SER A 683 -17.59 -28.11 -5.76
CA SER A 683 -18.27 -29.27 -5.19
C SER A 683 -18.55 -30.40 -6.20
N THR A 684 -18.37 -30.16 -7.50
CA THR A 684 -18.73 -31.13 -8.55
C THR A 684 -17.66 -32.20 -8.75
N THR A 685 -17.97 -33.49 -8.50
CA THR A 685 -17.04 -34.63 -8.52
C THR A 685 -16.78 -35.26 -9.89
N ASP A 686 -17.57 -34.93 -10.91
CA ASP A 686 -17.42 -35.52 -12.25
C ASP A 686 -16.82 -34.54 -13.27
N ASN A 687 -15.78 -34.98 -13.96
CA ASN A 687 -14.96 -34.24 -14.95
C ASN A 687 -15.71 -33.83 -16.24
N LYS A 688 -17.04 -33.66 -16.22
CA LYS A 688 -17.86 -33.37 -17.42
C LYS A 688 -18.93 -32.28 -17.28
N ARG A 689 -18.90 -31.39 -16.28
CA ARG A 689 -19.88 -30.27 -16.23
C ARG A 689 -19.36 -28.90 -15.80
N VAL A 690 -18.12 -28.80 -15.34
CA VAL A 690 -17.54 -27.53 -14.86
C VAL A 690 -16.21 -27.32 -15.57
N ASP A 691 -16.30 -26.87 -16.81
CA ASP A 691 -15.17 -26.39 -17.59
C ASP A 691 -15.24 -24.86 -17.71
N PHE A 692 -14.29 -24.32 -18.46
CA PHE A 692 -14.22 -22.89 -18.71
C PHE A 692 -15.47 -22.37 -19.42
N ASP A 693 -15.98 -23.13 -20.40
CA ASP A 693 -17.14 -22.72 -21.20
C ASP A 693 -18.40 -22.66 -20.31
N TRP A 694 -18.58 -23.60 -19.38
CA TRP A 694 -19.64 -23.53 -18.38
C TRP A 694 -19.53 -22.28 -17.50
N PHE A 695 -18.31 -21.95 -17.04
CA PHE A 695 -18.08 -20.78 -16.20
C PHE A 695 -18.37 -19.48 -16.95
N GLU A 696 -17.94 -19.37 -18.20
CA GLU A 696 -18.23 -18.23 -19.08
C GLU A 696 -19.75 -18.11 -19.33
N ASN A 697 -20.42 -19.22 -19.63
CA ASN A 697 -21.87 -19.23 -19.83
C ASN A 697 -22.65 -18.79 -18.58
N ALA A 698 -22.19 -19.15 -17.38
CA ALA A 698 -22.79 -18.69 -16.13
C ALA A 698 -22.65 -17.17 -15.95
N LEU A 699 -21.51 -16.59 -16.33
CA LEU A 699 -21.29 -15.14 -16.30
C LEU A 699 -22.17 -14.41 -17.31
N VAL A 700 -22.31 -14.94 -18.54
CA VAL A 700 -23.22 -14.39 -19.55
C VAL A 700 -24.66 -14.39 -19.04
N HIS A 701 -25.10 -15.48 -18.39
CA HIS A 701 -26.43 -15.57 -17.80
C HIS A 701 -26.65 -14.51 -16.69
N PHE A 702 -25.62 -14.23 -15.90
CA PHE A 702 -25.67 -13.17 -14.89
C PHE A 702 -25.81 -11.78 -15.52
N ASP A 703 -25.08 -11.51 -16.60
CA ASP A 703 -25.17 -10.25 -17.34
C ASP A 703 -26.55 -10.03 -17.98
N ASP A 704 -27.11 -11.07 -18.59
CA ASP A 704 -28.45 -11.05 -19.18
C ASP A 704 -29.52 -10.77 -18.10
N PHE A 705 -29.36 -11.34 -16.90
CA PHE A 705 -30.22 -11.05 -15.77
C PHE A 705 -30.14 -9.59 -15.32
N LEU A 706 -28.93 -9.05 -15.14
CA LEU A 706 -28.75 -7.65 -14.76
C LEU A 706 -29.37 -6.69 -15.78
N ALA A 707 -29.23 -6.99 -17.06
CA ALA A 707 -29.84 -6.23 -18.15
C ALA A 707 -31.38 -6.27 -18.10
N THR A 708 -31.95 -7.44 -17.82
CA THR A 708 -33.40 -7.64 -17.71
C THR A 708 -33.99 -6.89 -16.52
N GLU A 709 -33.32 -6.91 -15.37
CA GLU A 709 -33.78 -6.28 -14.12
C GLU A 709 -33.44 -4.77 -14.02
N ASN A 710 -32.83 -4.17 -15.05
CA ASN A 710 -32.33 -2.78 -15.05
C ASN A 710 -31.41 -2.45 -13.85
N ILE A 711 -30.66 -3.43 -13.36
CA ILE A 711 -29.74 -3.25 -12.23
C ILE A 711 -28.43 -2.66 -12.76
N SER A 712 -28.18 -1.39 -12.46
CA SER A 712 -26.92 -0.72 -12.80
C SER A 712 -25.77 -1.29 -11.97
N THR A 713 -24.85 -2.02 -12.59
CA THR A 713 -23.49 -2.21 -12.07
C THR A 713 -22.63 -1.02 -12.46
N ASN A 714 -21.55 -0.73 -11.72
CA ASN A 714 -20.53 0.23 -12.15
C ASN A 714 -19.81 -0.34 -13.39
N LYS A 715 -20.45 -0.33 -14.57
CA LYS A 715 -19.97 -0.90 -15.85
C LYS A 715 -18.82 -1.89 -15.65
N ILE A 716 -19.08 -3.04 -15.03
CA ILE A 716 -18.12 -4.15 -15.07
C ILE A 716 -18.25 -4.70 -16.49
N ARG A 717 -17.67 -4.02 -17.48
CA ARG A 717 -17.50 -4.61 -18.80
C ARG A 717 -16.45 -5.69 -18.59
N TYR A 718 -16.90 -6.91 -18.35
CA TYR A 718 -16.06 -8.09 -18.50
C TYR A 718 -15.49 -8.00 -19.92
N GLU A 719 -14.19 -7.78 -20.06
CA GLU A 719 -13.55 -7.92 -21.37
C GLU A 719 -13.57 -9.40 -21.73
N ILE A 720 -14.68 -9.86 -22.33
CA ILE A 720 -14.78 -11.15 -22.99
C ILE A 720 -14.04 -11.01 -24.33
N SER A 721 -12.71 -10.93 -24.26
CA SER A 721 -11.87 -11.12 -25.44
C SER A 721 -11.67 -12.61 -25.65
N LYS A 722 -12.34 -13.18 -26.66
CA LYS A 722 -12.11 -14.57 -27.12
C LYS A 722 -10.62 -14.81 -27.40
N PRO A 723 -10.05 -15.98 -27.08
CA PRO A 723 -8.63 -16.28 -27.20
C PRO A 723 -8.10 -16.14 -28.64
N ARG A 724 -6.85 -15.65 -28.75
CA ARG A 724 -6.10 -15.48 -30.02
C ARG A 724 -5.58 -16.80 -30.62
N GLN A 725 -5.85 -17.95 -30.01
CA GLN A 725 -5.33 -19.26 -30.45
C GLN A 725 -6.25 -20.08 -31.37
N LEU A 726 -7.34 -19.51 -31.89
CA LEU A 726 -8.22 -20.18 -32.87
C LEU A 726 -8.30 -19.47 -34.25
N ARG A 727 -7.34 -18.60 -34.60
CA ARG A 727 -7.25 -17.98 -35.95
C ARG A 727 -6.19 -18.58 -36.87
N LEU A 728 -5.74 -19.80 -36.61
CA LEU A 728 -4.75 -20.48 -37.46
C LEU A 728 -5.32 -21.64 -38.29
N LEU A 729 -6.65 -21.75 -38.41
CA LEU A 729 -7.27 -22.78 -39.27
C LEU A 729 -8.30 -22.28 -40.30
N ASP A 730 -8.51 -20.96 -40.43
CA ASP A 730 -9.25 -20.39 -41.56
C ASP A 730 -8.32 -19.59 -42.48
N GLY A 731 -7.28 -20.28 -42.95
CA GLY A 731 -6.48 -19.87 -44.10
C GLY A 731 -6.98 -20.57 -45.35
N LYS A 732 -8.11 -20.14 -45.91
CA LYS A 732 -8.45 -20.43 -47.30
C LYS A 732 -8.40 -19.15 -48.13
N SER A 733 -7.30 -19.07 -48.86
CA SER A 733 -7.13 -18.49 -50.19
C SER A 733 -8.33 -17.72 -50.79
N SER A 734 -8.11 -16.44 -51.03
CA SER A 734 -8.43 -15.84 -52.33
C SER A 734 -7.49 -14.67 -52.61
N LYS A 735 -6.52 -14.94 -53.49
CA LYS A 735 -6.03 -13.95 -54.44
C LYS A 735 -7.23 -13.44 -55.25
N GLN A 736 -7.29 -12.14 -55.53
CA GLN A 736 -7.45 -11.54 -56.87
C GLN A 736 -8.02 -10.11 -56.80
N SER A 737 -7.34 -9.19 -57.50
CA SER A 737 -7.84 -8.05 -58.29
C SER A 737 -8.90 -7.12 -57.66
N GLN A 738 -8.73 -5.79 -57.58
CA GLN A 738 -8.13 -4.80 -58.47
C GLN A 738 -7.55 -3.64 -57.65
#